data_AF-A0A6A3JKK6-F1
#
_entry.id   AF-A0A6A3JKK6-F1
#
_cell.length_a   1.000
_cell.length_b   1.000
_cell.length_c   1.000
_cell.angle_alpha   90.00
_cell.angle_beta   90.00
_cell.angle_gamma   90.00
#
_symmetry.space_group_name_H-M   'P 1'
#
loop_
_entity.id
_entity.type
_entity.pdbx_description
1 polymer ?
#
loop_
_entity_poly.entity_id
_entity_poly.type
_entity_poly.pdbx_seq_one_letter_code
_entity_poly.pdbx_strand_id
1 'polypeptide(L)'
;MEEKQEVDAVPDAEPVPAPAVRSKSMAPRVEVDDIKLEIDHESVPRRQTANCAPASPSTSPLGRRGSVNPMTLGAPLKILVASWNVGNTMPPKDSKLLNDWIPQGGGDYDVIAVGLQESTYKNEKVSENLVRTDSWHNSSSKVDDDQDEEENDTDSPGLDSVIDGTEVEEGEEEEEEEEEEEESDVKLDDPGNRASVKRSGAHKSSSTTDESPSSEVIWNGRAGGPFNSSTSDQSNGSAIGSNKSSDVIVKRSRTKKSMRKMKRMVRQLSSNLRDTMGDALDYPFAKQIYLHLGENYVLAGKVELMEMRLFVYVHERNNVCDVEKLAVPTGLGSVIGNKGGLLFKCVVENTSLCFTSCHLAAHQDQKFLDKRNSDCATILGSQFGQKNVSIDHQFDHCFWFGDLNYRLDLNYTAPSQRNHDKHCAEVMALVRAKKWALLNQNDQLKHQVDLKKALTGWEVPPALFPPTFKRLERIPSYCDRVLYKSLPGLRGNIKLQRFSCYEAIATSDHKPVAASFQVNRTPAISSGTTETTTIVEIIDLAGKDLLGLDLAGLSDPYVKFYSAPSNAVQVDSNGSHPSTSTISNTCSPRWRDDHVPKLHVLCDNERDAKHVHLTLVVMDYDATSKDDLMGVASVSLEKFCQSRPRFLPFEVPVVLHGKAAGTLTGKIRVTLPHQAAPAGEETGPQLIRVAGCHCTVS
;
A
#
# COMPACT_ATOMS: atom_id res chain seq x y z
N MET A 1 38.32 -73.61 -27.65
CA MET A 1 39.04 -72.65 -28.48
C MET A 1 38.49 -71.28 -28.09
N GLU A 2 39.00 -70.70 -27.00
CA GLU A 2 40.31 -70.01 -26.90
C GLU A 2 40.21 -68.61 -27.52
N GLU A 3 40.80 -67.56 -26.94
CA GLU A 3 41.87 -67.52 -25.95
C GLU A 3 41.74 -66.33 -24.96
N LYS A 4 42.53 -66.36 -23.87
CA LYS A 4 42.70 -65.24 -22.93
C LYS A 4 43.90 -64.37 -23.35
N GLN A 5 43.93 -63.12 -22.92
CA GLN A 5 45.10 -62.60 -22.19
C GLN A 5 44.79 -61.39 -21.29
N GLU A 6 45.51 -61.30 -20.19
CA GLU A 6 45.40 -60.31 -19.10
C GLU A 6 46.33 -59.10 -19.31
N VAL A 7 46.09 -57.98 -18.61
CA VAL A 7 47.13 -57.30 -17.80
C VAL A 7 46.49 -56.59 -16.58
N ASP A 8 46.83 -57.09 -15.38
CA ASP A 8 47.02 -56.47 -14.03
C ASP A 8 46.14 -55.34 -13.43
N ALA A 9 46.19 -55.25 -12.10
CA ALA A 9 45.32 -54.46 -11.22
C ALA A 9 46.06 -53.89 -9.97
N VAL A 10 45.30 -53.31 -9.03
CA VAL A 10 45.65 -52.92 -7.63
C VAL A 10 46.28 -51.51 -7.46
N PRO A 11 45.99 -50.70 -6.40
CA PRO A 11 44.92 -50.76 -5.37
C PRO A 11 44.02 -49.50 -5.25
N ASP A 12 42.86 -49.66 -4.59
CA ASP A 12 42.05 -48.56 -4.03
C ASP A 12 42.65 -47.96 -2.73
N ALA A 13 42.31 -46.70 -2.42
CA ALA A 13 42.63 -46.02 -1.16
C ALA A 13 41.39 -45.37 -0.52
N GLU A 14 41.39 -45.28 0.81
CA GLU A 14 40.18 -45.22 1.66
C GLU A 14 39.46 -43.86 1.76
N PRO A 15 38.13 -43.86 2.04
CA PRO A 15 37.39 -42.66 2.46
C PRO A 15 37.53 -42.36 3.97
N VAL A 16 37.70 -41.07 4.30
CA VAL A 16 37.91 -40.55 5.66
C VAL A 16 36.61 -40.58 6.49
N PRO A 17 36.63 -40.96 7.79
CA PRO A 17 35.41 -41.23 8.56
C PRO A 17 34.72 -39.99 9.17
N ALA A 18 33.39 -40.04 9.25
CA ALA A 18 32.58 -39.10 10.03
C ALA A 18 32.49 -39.54 11.52
N PRO A 19 32.55 -38.61 12.49
CA PRO A 19 32.53 -38.95 13.91
C PRO A 19 31.13 -39.27 14.47
N ALA A 20 31.10 -40.11 15.49
CA ALA A 20 29.90 -40.80 15.98
C ALA A 20 28.94 -39.92 16.82
N VAL A 21 27.63 -40.19 16.68
CA VAL A 21 26.59 -39.71 17.58
C VAL A 21 26.43 -40.68 18.75
N ARG A 22 26.68 -40.22 19.99
CA ARG A 22 26.25 -40.88 21.23
C ARG A 22 25.49 -39.89 22.12
N SER A 23 24.63 -40.42 22.99
CA SER A 23 23.40 -39.75 23.41
C SER A 23 23.37 -39.26 24.88
N LYS A 24 22.35 -38.42 25.17
CA LYS A 24 21.89 -37.86 26.47
C LYS A 24 22.74 -36.67 26.97
N SER A 25 22.17 -35.48 27.25
CA SER A 25 21.09 -35.27 28.24
C SER A 25 20.25 -33.98 28.05
N MET A 26 18.96 -34.07 28.40
CA MET A 26 18.07 -33.03 28.97
C MET A 26 18.07 -31.61 28.38
N ALA A 27 17.01 -31.32 27.60
CA ALA A 27 16.40 -29.99 27.51
C ALA A 27 15.04 -30.02 28.25
N PRO A 28 14.54 -28.89 28.80
CA PRO A 28 13.38 -28.91 29.70
C PRO A 28 12.08 -29.22 28.97
N ARG A 29 11.25 -30.03 29.63
CA ARG A 29 9.87 -30.33 29.24
C ARG A 29 9.03 -29.09 29.57
N VAL A 30 8.59 -28.34 28.56
CA VAL A 30 7.53 -27.35 28.76
C VAL A 30 6.23 -28.14 28.84
N GLU A 31 5.70 -28.25 30.06
CA GLU A 31 4.35 -28.77 30.26
C GLU A 31 3.37 -27.75 29.69
N VAL A 32 2.44 -28.24 28.86
CA VAL A 32 1.35 -27.43 28.32
C VAL A 32 0.28 -27.43 29.39
N ASP A 33 0.33 -26.46 30.30
CA ASP A 33 -0.75 -26.27 31.26
C ASP A 33 -2.05 -25.93 30.52
N ASP A 34 -3.11 -26.68 30.84
CA ASP A 34 -4.44 -26.46 30.30
C ASP A 34 -4.94 -25.05 30.66
N ILE A 35 -4.95 -24.13 29.68
CA ILE A 35 -5.58 -22.82 29.83
C ILE A 35 -7.10 -23.03 29.86
N LYS A 36 -7.59 -23.30 31.06
CA LYS A 36 -8.99 -23.28 31.43
C LYS A 36 -9.47 -21.82 31.40
N LEU A 37 -10.13 -21.43 30.30
CA LEU A 37 -10.83 -20.15 30.25
C LEU A 37 -12.07 -20.22 31.14
N GLU A 38 -11.96 -19.67 32.35
CA GLU A 38 -13.13 -19.41 33.19
C GLU A 38 -13.98 -18.31 32.55
N ILE A 39 -15.28 -18.58 32.39
CA ILE A 39 -16.26 -17.64 31.86
C ILE A 39 -16.89 -16.94 33.06
N ASP A 40 -16.37 -15.77 33.43
CA ASP A 40 -16.98 -14.94 34.46
C ASP A 40 -18.28 -14.30 33.95
N HIS A 41 -19.39 -14.75 34.52
CA HIS A 41 -20.70 -14.11 34.39
C HIS A 41 -20.90 -13.08 35.51
N GLU A 42 -20.52 -11.82 35.28
CA GLU A 42 -21.03 -10.68 36.05
C GLU A 42 -21.74 -9.70 35.11
N SER A 43 -23.06 -9.50 35.18
CA SER A 43 -23.93 -8.97 36.25
C SER A 43 -24.23 -7.48 36.03
N VAL A 44 -25.53 -7.15 35.99
CA VAL A 44 -26.04 -5.86 35.49
C VAL A 44 -26.18 -4.84 36.64
N PRO A 45 -25.56 -3.64 36.55
CA PRO A 45 -25.83 -2.57 37.51
C PRO A 45 -27.20 -1.93 37.27
N ARG A 46 -28.01 -1.84 38.33
CA ARG A 46 -29.34 -1.20 38.30
C ARG A 46 -29.25 0.31 38.11
N ARG A 47 -30.25 0.86 37.40
CA ARG A 47 -30.61 2.30 37.46
C ARG A 47 -30.80 2.75 38.91
N GLN A 48 -30.25 3.91 39.26
CA GLN A 48 -30.78 4.79 40.30
C GLN A 48 -30.98 6.21 39.76
N THR A 49 -32.04 6.85 40.22
CA THR A 49 -32.54 8.16 39.77
C THR A 49 -32.29 9.23 40.82
N ALA A 50 -31.80 10.42 40.44
CA ALA A 50 -31.84 11.60 41.31
C ALA A 50 -31.83 12.93 40.52
N ASN A 51 -33.03 13.52 40.40
CA ASN A 51 -33.43 14.95 40.43
C ASN A 51 -32.54 16.10 39.89
N CYS A 52 -33.18 16.98 39.12
CA CYS A 52 -32.71 18.31 38.72
C CYS A 52 -33.06 19.41 39.73
N ALA A 53 -32.27 20.50 39.76
CA ALA A 53 -32.62 21.95 39.90
C ALA A 53 -31.54 22.75 40.68
N PRO A 54 -31.51 24.10 40.63
CA PRO A 54 -31.46 24.97 39.45
C PRO A 54 -30.22 25.91 39.46
N ALA A 55 -30.08 26.78 38.46
CA ALA A 55 -28.87 27.61 38.22
C ALA A 55 -28.82 28.95 39.00
N SER A 56 -27.63 29.57 39.08
CA SER A 56 -27.29 30.97 38.68
C SER A 56 -25.91 31.43 39.27
N PRO A 57 -25.41 32.70 39.17
CA PRO A 57 -24.20 32.94 38.37
C PRO A 57 -23.07 33.81 39.02
N SER A 58 -21.79 33.56 38.74
CA SER A 58 -20.73 34.55 39.07
C SER A 58 -19.42 34.46 38.26
N THR A 59 -19.13 35.56 37.55
CA THR A 59 -17.82 36.25 37.41
C THR A 59 -16.53 35.47 37.14
N SER A 60 -15.92 35.76 35.98
CA SER A 60 -14.55 35.42 35.61
C SER A 60 -13.49 36.34 36.25
N PRO A 61 -12.28 35.83 36.50
CA PRO A 61 -11.04 36.62 36.55
C PRO A 61 -10.22 36.47 35.26
N LEU A 62 -9.48 37.53 34.88
CA LEU A 62 -8.60 37.50 33.72
C LEU A 62 -7.28 36.73 33.98
N GLY A 63 -6.73 36.15 32.92
CA GLY A 63 -5.30 36.29 32.65
C GLY A 63 -4.33 35.29 33.30
N ARG A 64 -4.27 34.08 32.77
CA ARG A 64 -2.98 33.38 32.60
C ARG A 64 -2.85 32.91 31.16
N ARG A 65 -1.69 33.16 30.53
CA ARG A 65 -1.29 32.45 29.32
C ARG A 65 -1.15 30.98 29.71
N GLY A 66 -2.07 30.14 29.23
CA GLY A 66 -1.98 28.70 29.42
C GLY A 66 -0.70 28.18 28.77
N SER A 67 0.10 27.46 29.55
CA SER A 67 1.12 26.58 28.98
C SER A 67 0.44 25.65 27.97
N VAL A 68 1.05 25.45 26.80
CA VAL A 68 0.55 24.47 25.85
C VAL A 68 0.77 23.11 26.49
N ASN A 69 -0.29 22.48 27.01
CA ASN A 69 -0.22 21.09 27.44
C ASN A 69 0.28 20.27 26.25
N PRO A 70 1.25 19.35 26.44
CA PRO A 70 1.63 18.43 25.37
C PRO A 70 0.36 17.68 24.96
N MET A 71 -0.01 17.80 23.68
CA MET A 71 -1.27 17.24 23.20
C MET A 71 -1.27 15.73 23.47
N THR A 72 -2.19 15.29 24.33
CA THR A 72 -2.49 13.86 24.48
C THR A 72 -2.88 13.34 23.11
N LEU A 73 -2.08 12.42 22.58
CA LEU A 73 -2.37 11.74 21.33
C LEU A 73 -3.81 11.19 21.39
N GLY A 74 -4.60 11.45 20.35
CA GLY A 74 -5.99 11.00 20.31
C GLY A 74 -6.09 9.47 20.44
N ALA A 75 -7.24 8.98 20.91
CA ALA A 75 -7.48 7.54 21.05
C ALA A 75 -7.14 6.79 19.75
N PRO A 76 -6.59 5.56 19.83
CA PRO A 76 -6.20 4.78 18.65
C PRO A 76 -7.32 4.68 17.62
N LEU A 77 -6.98 4.84 16.35
CA LEU A 77 -7.89 4.66 15.23
C LEU A 77 -8.42 3.23 15.20
N LYS A 78 -9.72 3.08 15.03
CA LYS A 78 -10.37 1.79 14.73
C LYS A 78 -10.61 1.71 13.23
N ILE A 79 -10.06 0.70 12.56
CA ILE A 79 -10.16 0.56 11.10
C ILE A 79 -10.82 -0.78 10.77
N LEU A 80 -11.88 -0.75 9.95
CA LEU A 80 -12.48 -1.93 9.35
C LEU A 80 -12.05 -2.02 7.89
N VAL A 81 -11.50 -3.16 7.48
CA VAL A 81 -11.18 -3.49 6.10
C VAL A 81 -12.02 -4.69 5.69
N ALA A 82 -12.95 -4.48 4.77
CA ALA A 82 -13.92 -5.45 4.31
C ALA A 82 -13.71 -5.75 2.82
N SER A 83 -13.86 -7.01 2.42
CA SER A 83 -13.79 -7.44 1.02
C SER A 83 -14.85 -8.46 0.68
N TRP A 84 -15.37 -8.41 -0.54
CA TRP A 84 -16.25 -9.44 -1.07
C TRP A 84 -16.27 -9.43 -2.61
N ASN A 85 -15.89 -10.55 -3.22
CA ASN A 85 -16.29 -10.85 -4.60
C ASN A 85 -17.79 -11.17 -4.59
N VAL A 86 -18.62 -10.34 -5.27
CA VAL A 86 -20.08 -10.44 -5.17
C VAL A 86 -20.72 -11.28 -6.29
N GLY A 87 -19.92 -11.88 -7.18
CA GLY A 87 -20.40 -12.77 -8.26
C GLY A 87 -21.49 -12.13 -9.13
N ASN A 88 -21.33 -10.84 -9.45
CA ASN A 88 -22.25 -9.95 -10.16
C ASN A 88 -23.71 -9.96 -9.63
N THR A 89 -23.90 -10.43 -8.39
CA THR A 89 -25.21 -10.59 -7.76
C THR A 89 -25.44 -9.50 -6.72
N MET A 90 -26.65 -8.91 -6.72
CA MET A 90 -27.01 -7.86 -5.76
C MET A 90 -26.92 -8.40 -4.31
N PRO A 91 -26.19 -7.72 -3.41
CA PRO A 91 -26.10 -8.07 -2.01
C PRO A 91 -27.46 -8.17 -1.29
N PRO A 92 -27.53 -8.93 -0.17
CA PRO A 92 -28.75 -9.04 0.61
C PRO A 92 -29.33 -7.68 0.98
N LYS A 93 -30.62 -7.48 0.68
CA LYS A 93 -31.41 -6.35 1.19
C LYS A 93 -31.69 -6.48 2.70
N ASP A 94 -31.42 -7.65 3.29
CA ASP A 94 -31.52 -7.88 4.74
C ASP A 94 -30.44 -7.07 5.47
N SER A 95 -30.89 -6.02 6.16
CA SER A 95 -30.06 -5.14 6.97
C SER A 95 -29.34 -5.87 8.11
N LYS A 96 -29.85 -7.00 8.59
CA LYS A 96 -29.18 -7.81 9.62
C LYS A 96 -27.93 -8.50 9.08
N LEU A 97 -28.04 -9.16 7.92
CA LEU A 97 -26.89 -9.80 7.28
C LEU A 97 -25.81 -8.76 6.94
N LEU A 98 -26.20 -7.60 6.40
CA LEU A 98 -25.25 -6.51 6.15
C LEU A 98 -24.64 -5.97 7.44
N ASN A 99 -25.43 -5.81 8.51
CA ASN A 99 -24.97 -5.37 9.84
C ASN A 99 -23.91 -6.30 10.45
N ASP A 100 -24.04 -7.62 10.26
CA ASP A 100 -23.06 -8.57 10.80
C ASP A 100 -21.68 -8.38 10.14
N TRP A 101 -21.63 -8.12 8.83
CA TRP A 101 -20.40 -7.86 8.08
C TRP A 101 -19.82 -6.44 8.30
N ILE A 102 -20.66 -5.42 8.11
CA ILE A 102 -20.36 -4.00 8.27
C ILE A 102 -21.39 -3.45 9.27
N PRO A 103 -21.02 -3.06 10.50
CA PRO A 103 -22.00 -2.63 11.50
C PRO A 103 -22.85 -1.44 11.03
N GLN A 104 -24.15 -1.49 11.35
CA GLN A 104 -25.08 -0.39 11.11
C GLN A 104 -24.62 0.86 11.86
N GLY A 105 -24.73 2.03 11.24
CA GLY A 105 -24.16 3.28 11.76
C GLY A 105 -22.64 3.29 11.78
N GLY A 106 -21.98 2.34 11.09
CA GLY A 106 -20.53 2.11 11.10
C GLY A 106 -19.95 1.61 12.43
N GLY A 107 -20.78 1.37 13.45
CA GLY A 107 -20.33 0.97 14.77
C GLY A 107 -19.45 2.05 15.42
N ASP A 108 -18.27 1.65 15.90
CA ASP A 108 -17.30 2.54 16.55
C ASP A 108 -16.03 2.79 15.73
N TYR A 109 -15.99 2.36 14.46
CA TYR A 109 -14.85 2.54 13.57
C TYR A 109 -14.59 4.02 13.23
N ASP A 110 -13.33 4.37 12.98
CA ASP A 110 -12.93 5.67 12.44
C ASP A 110 -12.88 5.64 10.92
N VAL A 111 -12.43 4.53 10.35
CA VAL A 111 -12.27 4.30 8.91
C VAL A 111 -12.86 2.95 8.53
N ILE A 112 -13.63 2.90 7.45
CA ILE A 112 -14.21 1.68 6.87
C ILE A 112 -13.85 1.64 5.39
N ALA A 113 -12.99 0.70 5.00
CA ALA A 113 -12.64 0.41 3.61
C ALA A 113 -13.40 -0.83 3.13
N VAL A 114 -14.09 -0.73 1.99
CA VAL A 114 -14.88 -1.81 1.39
C VAL A 114 -14.41 -2.04 -0.05
N GLY A 115 -13.83 -3.21 -0.30
CA GLY A 115 -13.40 -3.68 -1.62
C GLY A 115 -14.40 -4.67 -2.20
N LEU A 116 -14.76 -4.50 -3.47
CA LEU A 116 -15.68 -5.36 -4.19
C LEU A 116 -15.06 -5.83 -5.50
N GLN A 117 -15.34 -7.08 -5.87
CA GLN A 117 -14.95 -7.72 -7.12
C GLN A 117 -16.20 -8.31 -7.78
N GLU A 118 -16.20 -8.46 -9.12
CA GLU A 118 -17.36 -8.91 -9.92
C GLU A 118 -18.65 -8.21 -9.47
N SER A 119 -18.64 -6.88 -9.52
CA SER A 119 -19.62 -6.05 -8.83
C SER A 119 -20.53 -5.27 -9.79
N THR A 120 -20.67 -5.72 -11.04
CA THR A 120 -21.62 -5.20 -12.02
C THR A 120 -22.98 -5.84 -11.81
N TYR A 121 -24.03 -5.03 -11.70
CA TYR A 121 -25.41 -5.55 -11.58
C TYR A 121 -26.16 -5.32 -12.89
N LYS A 122 -26.77 -6.38 -13.42
CA LYS A 122 -27.75 -6.22 -14.51
C LYS A 122 -28.91 -5.40 -13.95
N ASN A 123 -29.17 -4.22 -14.52
CA ASN A 123 -30.40 -3.50 -14.24
C ASN A 123 -31.56 -4.36 -14.77
N GLU A 124 -32.34 -4.96 -13.87
CA GLU A 124 -33.70 -5.37 -14.21
C GLU A 124 -34.39 -4.15 -14.80
N LYS A 125 -34.82 -4.24 -16.06
CA LYS A 125 -35.71 -3.22 -16.63
C LYS A 125 -36.96 -3.23 -15.78
N VAL A 126 -37.13 -2.20 -14.95
CA VAL A 126 -38.41 -1.92 -14.30
C VAL A 126 -39.42 -1.83 -15.43
N SER A 127 -40.31 -2.81 -15.52
CA SER A 127 -41.36 -2.81 -16.52
C SER A 127 -42.25 -1.60 -16.26
N GLU A 128 -42.43 -0.76 -17.29
CA GLU A 128 -43.27 0.44 -17.24
C GLU A 128 -44.77 0.07 -17.18
N ASN A 129 -45.18 -0.62 -16.12
CA ASN A 129 -46.56 -1.06 -15.87
C ASN A 129 -47.04 -0.71 -14.45
N LEU A 130 -46.34 0.19 -13.74
CA LEU A 130 -46.74 0.67 -12.41
C LEU A 130 -46.70 2.20 -12.22
N VAL A 131 -47.01 2.95 -13.28
CA VAL A 131 -47.45 4.36 -13.16
C VAL A 131 -48.63 4.62 -14.11
N ARG A 132 -49.82 4.09 -13.78
CA ARG A 132 -51.07 4.49 -14.44
C ARG A 132 -52.33 4.29 -13.60
N THR A 133 -52.25 4.70 -12.34
CA THR A 133 -53.43 5.00 -11.51
C THR A 133 -53.34 6.45 -11.01
N ASP A 134 -54.51 7.07 -10.84
CA ASP A 134 -54.75 8.36 -10.20
C ASP A 134 -54.27 9.64 -10.92
N SER A 135 -55.00 10.00 -11.99
CA SER A 135 -55.28 11.40 -12.32
C SER A 135 -56.64 11.55 -13.01
N TRP A 136 -57.70 11.62 -12.22
CA TRP A 136 -59.02 12.10 -12.66
C TRP A 136 -59.32 13.43 -11.97
N HIS A 137 -59.23 14.55 -12.70
CA HIS A 137 -60.27 15.59 -12.75
C HIS A 137 -59.95 16.73 -13.73
N ASN A 138 -60.96 17.13 -14.51
CA ASN A 138 -61.15 18.43 -15.18
C ASN A 138 -60.15 18.77 -16.33
N SER A 139 -60.53 18.97 -17.60
CA SER A 139 -61.76 19.63 -18.10
C SER A 139 -61.93 19.55 -19.64
N SER A 140 -63.19 19.47 -20.09
CA SER A 140 -63.76 20.01 -21.34
C SER A 140 -63.29 19.58 -22.75
N SER A 141 -64.15 18.78 -23.40
CA SER A 141 -64.89 19.10 -24.65
C SER A 141 -64.57 18.37 -25.97
N LYS A 142 -65.66 17.95 -26.65
CA LYS A 142 -65.85 17.39 -28.00
C LYS A 142 -65.53 15.87 -28.13
N VAL A 143 -66.47 14.96 -28.49
CA VAL A 143 -67.34 14.85 -29.71
C VAL A 143 -66.45 14.43 -30.91
N ASP A 144 -66.62 13.30 -31.61
CA ASP A 144 -67.81 12.44 -31.92
C ASP A 144 -67.58 10.90 -31.71
N ASP A 145 -68.66 10.10 -31.81
CA ASP A 145 -68.89 8.75 -32.43
C ASP A 145 -67.69 7.79 -32.70
N ASP A 146 -67.76 6.44 -32.59
CA ASP A 146 -68.84 5.47 -32.86
C ASP A 146 -68.66 4.12 -32.10
N GLN A 147 -69.79 3.41 -31.85
CA GLN A 147 -70.11 1.97 -32.12
C GLN A 147 -68.95 0.92 -32.27
N ASP A 148 -69.01 -0.33 -31.78
CA ASP A 148 -70.10 -1.17 -31.22
C ASP A 148 -69.60 -2.44 -30.46
N GLU A 149 -70.52 -3.10 -29.71
CA GLU A 149 -70.64 -4.54 -29.34
C GLU A 149 -69.51 -5.25 -28.53
N GLU A 150 -69.73 -5.76 -27.30
CA GLU A 150 -70.46 -7.01 -26.88
C GLU A 150 -69.63 -8.31 -27.12
N GLU A 151 -69.49 -9.33 -26.26
CA GLU A 151 -69.93 -9.72 -24.89
C GLU A 151 -68.71 -10.36 -24.15
N ASN A 152 -68.58 -10.43 -22.82
CA ASN A 152 -69.13 -11.45 -21.89
C ASN A 152 -69.10 -12.92 -22.42
N ASP A 153 -68.84 -13.99 -21.65
CA ASP A 153 -68.78 -14.13 -20.19
C ASP A 153 -68.04 -15.42 -19.73
N THR A 154 -67.57 -15.40 -18.48
CA THR A 154 -67.45 -16.51 -17.50
C THR A 154 -66.65 -17.83 -17.71
N ASP A 155 -66.01 -18.19 -16.58
CA ASP A 155 -65.89 -19.51 -15.93
C ASP A 155 -64.88 -20.59 -16.37
N SER A 156 -63.95 -20.83 -15.42
CA SER A 156 -63.28 -22.11 -15.19
C SER A 156 -64.21 -23.10 -14.46
N PRO A 157 -63.94 -24.41 -14.50
CA PRO A 157 -63.27 -25.00 -13.34
C PRO A 157 -62.19 -26.02 -13.72
N GLY A 158 -61.35 -26.42 -12.76
CA GLY A 158 -60.27 -27.41 -12.98
C GLY A 158 -60.57 -28.79 -12.39
N LEU A 159 -59.67 -29.75 -12.62
CA LEU A 159 -59.16 -30.78 -11.69
C LEU A 159 -58.37 -31.89 -12.42
N ASP A 160 -57.29 -32.33 -11.77
CA ASP A 160 -56.72 -33.69 -11.71
C ASP A 160 -56.15 -34.43 -12.95
N SER A 161 -54.82 -34.61 -12.89
CA SER A 161 -54.11 -35.91 -12.78
C SER A 161 -53.30 -36.51 -13.96
N VAL A 162 -51.97 -36.58 -13.73
CA VAL A 162 -51.12 -37.81 -13.71
C VAL A 162 -50.70 -38.51 -15.04
N ILE A 163 -49.35 -38.62 -15.20
CA ILE A 163 -48.53 -39.51 -16.07
C ILE A 163 -48.57 -39.29 -17.60
N ASP A 164 -47.50 -38.74 -18.18
CA ASP A 164 -46.36 -39.39 -18.91
C ASP A 164 -45.46 -38.22 -19.40
N GLY A 165 -44.15 -38.31 -19.67
CA GLY A 165 -43.32 -39.47 -19.91
C GLY A 165 -42.43 -39.29 -21.14
N THR A 166 -41.74 -38.14 -21.30
CA THR A 166 -40.76 -37.94 -22.38
C THR A 166 -39.63 -36.97 -21.99
N GLU A 167 -38.44 -37.32 -22.44
CA GLU A 167 -37.18 -36.59 -22.24
C GLU A 167 -37.10 -35.37 -23.18
N VAL A 168 -36.63 -34.23 -22.66
CA VAL A 168 -35.84 -33.27 -23.44
C VAL A 168 -34.74 -32.75 -22.51
N GLU A 169 -33.49 -33.13 -22.78
CA GLU A 169 -32.32 -32.44 -22.25
C GLU A 169 -32.07 -31.20 -23.11
N GLU A 170 -32.13 -30.01 -22.53
CA GLU A 170 -31.47 -28.82 -23.06
C GLU A 170 -30.59 -28.24 -21.95
N GLY A 171 -29.34 -28.67 -21.95
CA GLY A 171 -28.27 -28.01 -21.22
C GLY A 171 -27.70 -26.90 -22.09
N GLU A 172 -27.81 -25.66 -21.64
CA GLU A 172 -27.02 -24.54 -22.19
C GLU A 172 -25.76 -24.38 -21.34
N GLU A 173 -24.70 -25.06 -21.77
CA GLU A 173 -23.34 -24.83 -21.28
C GLU A 173 -22.75 -23.63 -22.04
N GLU A 174 -22.65 -22.45 -21.38
CA GLU A 174 -21.86 -21.34 -21.90
C GLU A 174 -20.36 -21.64 -21.65
N GLU A 175 -19.73 -22.33 -22.61
CA GLU A 175 -18.27 -22.47 -22.67
C GLU A 175 -17.64 -21.13 -23.08
N GLU A 176 -16.97 -20.45 -22.14
CA GLU A 176 -16.06 -19.34 -22.44
C GLU A 176 -14.74 -19.90 -23.03
N GLU A 177 -14.71 -20.11 -24.35
CA GLU A 177 -13.47 -20.38 -25.09
C GLU A 177 -12.59 -19.10 -25.11
N GLU A 178 -11.62 -19.00 -24.19
CA GLU A 178 -10.46 -18.11 -24.38
C GLU A 178 -9.44 -18.82 -25.30
N GLU A 179 -9.21 -18.28 -26.51
CA GLU A 179 -8.33 -18.84 -27.53
C GLU A 179 -6.89 -19.07 -27.03
N GLU A 180 -6.42 -20.33 -27.04
CA GLU A 180 -5.00 -20.65 -26.84
C GLU A 180 -4.23 -20.49 -28.16
N GLU A 181 -3.47 -19.40 -28.33
CA GLU A 181 -2.45 -19.31 -29.40
C GLU A 181 -1.12 -19.94 -28.94
N GLU A 182 -0.71 -21.02 -29.63
CA GLU A 182 0.61 -21.63 -29.47
C GLU A 182 1.71 -20.75 -30.09
N GLU A 183 2.58 -20.17 -29.26
CA GLU A 183 3.80 -19.49 -29.75
C GLU A 183 4.87 -20.54 -30.10
N SER A 184 5.11 -20.73 -31.41
CA SER A 184 6.01 -21.78 -31.90
C SER A 184 7.50 -21.38 -31.87
N ASP A 185 8.29 -22.12 -31.08
CA ASP A 185 9.76 -22.00 -31.00
C ASP A 185 10.44 -22.21 -32.37
N VAL A 186 11.00 -21.15 -32.95
CA VAL A 186 11.93 -21.27 -34.09
C VAL A 186 13.37 -21.40 -33.57
N LYS A 187 13.83 -22.64 -33.46
CA LYS A 187 15.27 -22.94 -33.35
C LYS A 187 16.00 -22.45 -34.61
N LEU A 188 17.11 -21.74 -34.40
CA LEU A 188 18.13 -21.54 -35.43
C LEU A 188 19.44 -22.14 -34.92
N ASP A 189 19.90 -23.18 -35.62
CA ASP A 189 21.12 -23.90 -35.32
C ASP A 189 22.39 -23.12 -35.70
N ASP A 190 23.45 -23.31 -34.92
CA ASP A 190 24.83 -22.94 -35.27
C ASP A 190 25.34 -23.80 -36.44
N PRO A 191 26.07 -23.20 -37.40
CA PRO A 191 27.26 -23.89 -37.88
C PRO A 191 28.48 -22.96 -38.00
N GLY A 192 29.49 -23.23 -37.18
CA GLY A 192 30.76 -22.54 -37.25
C GLY A 192 31.65 -22.88 -38.47
N ASN A 193 32.63 -21.99 -38.69
CA ASN A 193 33.98 -22.30 -39.18
C ASN A 193 34.17 -22.76 -40.64
N ARG A 194 34.67 -21.88 -41.54
CA ARG A 194 35.94 -22.12 -42.27
C ARG A 194 36.52 -20.92 -43.06
N ALA A 195 37.84 -20.80 -42.91
CA ALA A 195 38.82 -19.98 -43.61
C ALA A 195 38.67 -19.66 -45.13
N SER A 196 38.91 -18.37 -45.46
CA SER A 196 39.87 -17.86 -46.47
C SER A 196 39.65 -18.05 -47.99
N VAL A 197 39.90 -16.96 -48.77
CA VAL A 197 40.96 -16.81 -49.83
C VAL A 197 40.60 -15.82 -50.98
N LYS A 198 41.46 -14.78 -51.17
CA LYS A 198 41.75 -13.95 -52.39
C LYS A 198 40.67 -12.98 -52.93
N ARG A 199 40.94 -11.66 -52.94
CA ARG A 199 41.58 -10.78 -54.00
C ARG A 199 40.63 -10.48 -55.19
N SER A 200 40.55 -9.26 -55.75
CA SER A 200 41.65 -8.33 -56.09
C SER A 200 41.24 -6.87 -56.40
N GLY A 201 42.16 -5.91 -56.19
CA GLY A 201 42.19 -4.58 -56.82
C GLY A 201 41.60 -3.44 -55.97
N ALA A 202 42.23 -2.25 -55.84
CA ALA A 202 43.51 -1.78 -56.38
C ALA A 202 44.18 -0.70 -55.48
N HIS A 203 45.47 -0.47 -55.74
CA HIS A 203 46.38 0.64 -55.35
C HIS A 203 45.72 2.03 -55.12
N LYS A 204 46.28 2.98 -54.31
CA LYS A 204 47.68 3.21 -53.86
C LYS A 204 47.75 4.21 -52.68
N SER A 205 48.87 4.15 -51.92
CA SER A 205 49.62 5.24 -51.21
C SER A 205 49.10 6.70 -51.22
N SER A 206 49.31 7.55 -50.19
CA SER A 206 50.14 7.45 -48.96
C SER A 206 49.83 8.59 -47.96
N SER A 207 50.35 8.45 -46.73
CA SER A 207 50.71 9.49 -45.73
C SER A 207 51.10 10.88 -46.28
N THR A 208 50.98 12.01 -45.56
CA THR A 208 51.46 12.30 -44.19
C THR A 208 50.73 13.46 -43.48
N THR A 209 51.02 13.61 -42.18
CA THR A 209 50.91 14.77 -41.26
C THR A 209 50.87 16.19 -41.85
N ASP A 210 50.17 17.15 -41.20
CA ASP A 210 50.83 18.11 -40.28
C ASP A 210 49.87 19.04 -39.49
N GLU A 211 50.47 19.89 -38.66
CA GLU A 211 49.91 20.63 -37.50
C GLU A 211 49.09 21.92 -37.80
N SER A 212 48.67 22.55 -36.70
CA SER A 212 48.13 23.91 -36.50
C SER A 212 49.10 25.04 -36.97
N PRO A 213 48.85 26.38 -36.87
CA PRO A 213 47.82 27.10 -36.07
C PRO A 213 47.22 28.44 -36.63
N SER A 214 46.32 29.04 -35.83
CA SER A 214 46.08 30.48 -35.59
C SER A 214 45.84 31.54 -36.69
N SER A 215 44.71 32.25 -36.51
CA SER A 215 44.49 33.72 -36.55
C SER A 215 44.18 34.51 -37.85
N GLU A 216 43.23 35.46 -37.67
CA GLU A 216 42.99 36.75 -38.36
C GLU A 216 41.76 36.98 -39.30
N VAL A 217 40.80 37.80 -38.77
CA VAL A 217 40.06 38.98 -39.32
C VAL A 217 39.56 38.95 -40.80
N ILE A 218 38.28 39.21 -41.16
CA ILE A 218 37.63 40.56 -41.38
C ILE A 218 36.07 40.47 -41.56
N TRP A 219 35.39 41.60 -41.28
CA TRP A 219 33.94 41.97 -41.35
C TRP A 219 33.20 41.68 -42.68
N ASN A 220 31.86 41.51 -42.75
CA ASN A 220 30.71 42.41 -42.44
C ASN A 220 29.37 41.61 -42.46
N GLY A 221 28.22 42.01 -41.89
CA GLY A 221 27.82 43.15 -41.05
C GLY A 221 26.28 43.31 -40.92
N ARG A 222 25.81 44.06 -39.89
CA ARG A 222 24.40 44.50 -39.57
C ARG A 222 23.36 43.39 -39.22
N ALA A 223 22.33 43.59 -38.39
CA ALA A 223 21.97 44.47 -37.24
C ALA A 223 20.55 44.03 -36.79
N GLY A 224 20.00 44.18 -35.57
CA GLY A 224 20.36 44.72 -34.24
C GLY A 224 19.11 44.52 -33.32
N GLY A 225 19.01 44.85 -32.03
CA GLY A 225 19.91 45.47 -31.05
C GLY A 225 19.11 46.39 -30.09
N PRO A 226 18.98 46.09 -28.78
CA PRO A 226 18.46 47.03 -27.77
C PRO A 226 19.61 47.65 -26.95
N PHE A 227 19.50 48.94 -26.62
CA PHE A 227 20.50 49.64 -25.80
C PHE A 227 19.96 50.04 -24.42
N ASN A 228 20.87 50.15 -23.46
CA ASN A 228 20.63 50.28 -22.02
C ASN A 228 21.13 51.65 -21.51
N SER A 229 21.27 51.81 -20.18
CA SER A 229 21.97 52.90 -19.46
C SER A 229 21.10 54.13 -19.07
N SER A 230 21.32 54.82 -17.93
CA SER A 230 22.27 54.58 -16.81
C SER A 230 21.99 55.40 -15.54
N THR A 231 22.39 54.82 -14.40
CA THR A 231 23.07 55.40 -13.20
C THR A 231 22.47 56.51 -12.30
N SER A 232 22.55 56.19 -11.00
CA SER A 232 23.17 56.92 -9.87
C SER A 232 22.44 58.01 -9.04
N ASP A 233 22.36 57.68 -7.75
CA ASP A 233 22.73 58.46 -6.54
C ASP A 233 21.74 59.37 -5.76
N GLN A 234 21.44 58.85 -4.56
CA GLN A 234 21.60 59.47 -3.22
C GLN A 234 20.86 60.75 -2.78
N SER A 235 19.92 60.50 -1.84
CA SER A 235 19.91 61.01 -0.45
C SER A 235 18.95 62.15 -0.03
N ASN A 236 18.20 61.83 1.05
CA ASN A 236 17.71 62.64 2.18
C ASN A 236 17.16 64.08 2.01
N GLY A 237 15.92 64.27 2.49
CA GLY A 237 15.37 65.58 2.89
C GLY A 237 13.99 65.45 3.55
N SER A 238 13.88 65.84 4.83
CA SER A 238 12.64 65.73 5.65
C SER A 238 11.98 67.10 5.86
N ALA A 239 10.64 67.19 5.91
CA ALA A 239 9.89 68.07 6.84
C ALA A 239 8.33 68.00 6.75
N ILE A 240 7.69 67.68 7.89
CA ILE A 240 6.61 68.43 8.61
C ILE A 240 5.31 68.85 7.86
N GLY A 241 4.12 68.54 8.44
CA GLY A 241 2.83 69.11 7.93
C GLY A 241 1.47 68.69 8.55
N SER A 242 1.33 68.62 9.89
CA SER A 242 0.08 68.67 10.71
C SER A 242 -1.34 68.34 10.15
N ASN A 243 -1.95 67.28 10.71
CA ASN A 243 -3.33 67.10 11.20
C ASN A 243 -4.56 67.82 10.58
N LYS A 244 -5.58 67.02 10.19
CA LYS A 244 -6.95 67.09 10.78
C LYS A 244 -7.77 65.79 10.60
N SER A 245 -8.62 65.53 11.60
CA SER A 245 -9.74 64.56 11.72
C SER A 245 -10.43 64.08 10.43
N SER A 246 -11.12 62.93 10.37
CA SER A 246 -11.16 61.70 11.18
C SER A 246 -12.23 60.76 10.60
N ASP A 247 -11.90 59.51 10.29
CA ASP A 247 -12.92 58.49 10.01
C ASP A 247 -12.48 57.09 10.49
N VAL A 248 -13.27 56.50 11.39
CA VAL A 248 -12.94 55.23 12.03
C VAL A 248 -13.43 54.06 11.17
N ILE A 249 -12.61 53.65 10.19
CA ILE A 249 -12.84 52.39 9.50
C ILE A 249 -12.55 51.23 10.46
N VAL A 250 -13.62 50.64 10.99
CA VAL A 250 -13.58 49.41 11.79
C VAL A 250 -13.01 48.27 10.92
N LYS A 251 -11.70 48.03 11.05
CA LYS A 251 -11.02 46.90 10.40
C LYS A 251 -11.62 45.58 10.91
N ARG A 252 -12.53 44.99 10.12
CA ARG A 252 -13.13 43.68 10.37
C ARG A 252 -12.02 42.66 10.68
N SER A 253 -12.13 42.00 11.83
CA SER A 253 -11.10 41.07 12.32
C SER A 253 -10.62 40.07 11.26
N ARG A 254 -9.29 39.88 11.19
CA ARG A 254 -8.61 38.90 10.33
C ARG A 254 -9.20 37.48 10.50
N THR A 255 -9.71 37.13 11.69
CA THR A 255 -10.34 35.82 11.94
C THR A 255 -11.60 35.58 11.11
N LYS A 256 -12.44 36.60 10.86
CA LYS A 256 -13.65 36.44 10.03
C LYS A 256 -13.34 36.27 8.53
N LYS A 257 -12.20 36.78 8.04
CA LYS A 257 -11.75 36.54 6.65
C LYS A 257 -11.13 35.15 6.51
N SER A 258 -10.38 34.70 7.52
CA SER A 258 -9.87 33.31 7.60
C SER A 258 -11.00 32.28 7.68
N MET A 259 -11.97 32.45 8.58
CA MET A 259 -13.17 31.60 8.68
C MET A 259 -13.99 31.54 7.39
N ARG A 260 -13.99 32.61 6.58
CA ARG A 260 -14.62 32.60 5.25
C ARG A 260 -13.78 31.89 4.18
N LYS A 261 -12.45 31.95 4.24
CA LYS A 261 -11.56 31.13 3.40
C LYS A 261 -11.70 29.65 3.76
N MET A 262 -11.74 29.31 5.05
CA MET A 262 -11.96 27.95 5.54
C MET A 262 -13.37 27.44 5.22
N LYS A 263 -14.45 28.20 5.47
CA LYS A 263 -15.79 27.82 4.99
C LYS A 263 -15.90 27.74 3.46
N ARG A 264 -15.05 28.42 2.69
CA ARG A 264 -14.98 28.26 1.24
C ARG A 264 -14.20 27.01 0.82
N MET A 265 -13.10 26.67 1.50
CA MET A 265 -12.37 25.42 1.26
C MET A 265 -13.18 24.20 1.70
N VAL A 266 -13.81 24.22 2.87
CA VAL A 266 -14.77 23.19 3.30
C VAL A 266 -15.95 23.09 2.33
N ARG A 267 -16.39 24.22 1.73
CA ARG A 267 -17.41 24.19 0.66
C ARG A 267 -16.90 23.65 -0.69
N GLN A 268 -15.62 23.83 -1.02
CA GLN A 268 -14.99 23.24 -2.22
C GLN A 268 -14.71 21.74 -2.03
N LEU A 269 -14.28 21.33 -0.83
CA LEU A 269 -14.26 19.92 -0.45
C LEU A 269 -15.66 19.33 -0.48
N SER A 270 -16.68 20.01 0.08
CA SER A 270 -18.06 19.52 0.02
C SER A 270 -18.71 19.59 -1.37
N SER A 271 -18.22 20.40 -2.31
CA SER A 271 -18.67 20.36 -3.70
C SER A 271 -18.05 19.17 -4.43
N ASN A 272 -16.73 19.02 -4.34
CA ASN A 272 -16.03 17.87 -4.92
C ASN A 272 -16.52 16.54 -4.32
N LEU A 273 -16.84 16.51 -3.02
CA LEU A 273 -17.49 15.38 -2.35
C LEU A 273 -18.94 15.19 -2.83
N ARG A 274 -19.72 16.25 -3.10
CA ARG A 274 -21.08 16.10 -3.65
C ARG A 274 -21.08 15.53 -5.06
N ASP A 275 -20.16 15.98 -5.91
CA ASP A 275 -20.00 15.46 -7.26
C ASP A 275 -19.57 13.97 -7.17
N THR A 276 -18.57 13.65 -6.33
CA THR A 276 -18.16 12.24 -6.07
C THR A 276 -19.26 11.39 -5.42
N MET A 277 -20.14 11.98 -4.61
CA MET A 277 -21.26 11.28 -3.96
C MET A 277 -22.44 11.04 -4.92
N GLY A 278 -22.65 11.88 -5.93
CA GLY A 278 -23.58 11.58 -7.02
C GLY A 278 -23.18 10.28 -7.72
N ASP A 279 -22.00 10.31 -8.35
CA ASP A 279 -21.42 9.19 -9.09
C ASP A 279 -21.19 7.91 -8.23
N ALA A 280 -21.10 8.04 -6.91
CA ALA A 280 -21.03 6.90 -6.00
C ALA A 280 -22.41 6.34 -5.63
N LEU A 281 -23.44 7.17 -5.47
CA LEU A 281 -24.80 6.73 -5.12
C LEU A 281 -25.60 6.21 -6.32
N ASP A 282 -25.14 6.47 -7.55
CA ASP A 282 -25.66 5.83 -8.76
C ASP A 282 -25.41 4.31 -8.78
N TYR A 283 -24.38 3.84 -8.05
CA TYR A 283 -24.11 2.42 -7.89
C TYR A 283 -24.99 1.82 -6.76
N PRO A 284 -25.89 0.85 -7.04
CA PRO A 284 -26.92 0.42 -6.09
C PRO A 284 -26.40 -0.02 -4.73
N PHE A 285 -25.30 -0.77 -4.68
CA PHE A 285 -24.77 -1.28 -3.42
C PHE A 285 -23.98 -0.23 -2.61
N ALA A 286 -23.33 0.74 -3.27
CA ALA A 286 -22.74 1.88 -2.56
C ALA A 286 -23.81 2.76 -1.91
N LYS A 287 -24.97 2.92 -2.55
CA LYS A 287 -26.14 3.57 -1.95
C LYS A 287 -26.64 2.79 -0.73
N GLN A 288 -26.69 1.46 -0.79
CA GLN A 288 -27.04 0.63 0.36
C GLN A 288 -26.03 0.79 1.51
N ILE A 289 -24.72 0.70 1.24
CA ILE A 289 -23.66 0.91 2.25
C ILE A 289 -23.75 2.31 2.87
N TYR A 290 -23.90 3.36 2.05
CA TYR A 290 -24.03 4.74 2.53
C TYR A 290 -25.22 4.93 3.48
N LEU A 291 -26.40 4.42 3.11
CA LEU A 291 -27.59 4.47 3.96
C LEU A 291 -27.44 3.65 5.24
N HIS A 292 -26.68 2.54 5.18
CA HIS A 292 -26.42 1.65 6.32
C HIS A 292 -25.41 2.25 7.32
N LEU A 293 -24.41 2.99 6.84
CA LEU A 293 -23.43 3.70 7.67
C LEU A 293 -24.00 5.00 8.26
N GLY A 294 -24.94 5.66 7.57
CA GLY A 294 -25.61 6.86 8.04
C GLY A 294 -24.75 8.14 8.00
N GLU A 295 -25.36 9.25 8.43
CA GLU A 295 -24.84 10.62 8.19
C GLU A 295 -23.49 10.94 8.85
N ASN A 296 -23.08 10.17 9.86
CA ASN A 296 -21.82 10.37 10.58
C ASN A 296 -20.58 9.92 9.76
N TYR A 297 -20.77 9.20 8.65
CA TYR A 297 -19.70 8.75 7.77
C TYR A 297 -19.72 9.47 6.44
N VAL A 298 -18.55 9.96 6.02
CA VAL A 298 -18.35 10.61 4.72
C VAL A 298 -17.54 9.68 3.84
N LEU A 299 -17.93 9.53 2.58
CA LEU A 299 -17.13 8.86 1.56
C LEU A 299 -15.89 9.71 1.26
N ALA A 300 -14.74 9.35 1.85
CA ALA A 300 -13.45 9.99 1.56
C ALA A 300 -13.01 9.72 0.12
N GLY A 301 -13.41 8.58 -0.45
CA GLY A 301 -13.52 8.43 -1.90
C GLY A 301 -13.82 7.02 -2.40
N LYS A 302 -14.24 6.99 -3.68
CA LYS A 302 -14.39 5.80 -4.52
C LYS A 302 -13.21 5.67 -5.50
N VAL A 303 -12.79 4.44 -5.80
CA VAL A 303 -11.92 4.05 -6.93
C VAL A 303 -12.58 2.86 -7.64
N GLU A 304 -12.51 2.78 -8.96
CA GLU A 304 -13.15 1.72 -9.76
C GLU A 304 -12.27 1.28 -10.93
N LEU A 305 -12.42 0.03 -11.35
CA LEU A 305 -11.86 -0.53 -12.58
C LEU A 305 -12.79 -1.65 -13.06
N MET A 306 -13.55 -1.38 -14.13
CA MET A 306 -14.61 -2.27 -14.64
C MET A 306 -15.54 -2.77 -13.51
N GLU A 307 -15.42 -4.05 -13.13
CA GLU A 307 -16.26 -4.71 -12.12
C GLU A 307 -15.70 -4.61 -10.70
N MET A 308 -14.52 -4.02 -10.54
CA MET A 308 -13.86 -3.82 -9.24
C MET A 308 -14.19 -2.45 -8.67
N ARG A 309 -14.44 -2.37 -7.35
CA ARG A 309 -14.73 -1.12 -6.65
C ARG A 309 -14.05 -1.06 -5.30
N LEU A 310 -13.58 0.11 -4.90
CA LEU A 310 -13.03 0.40 -3.57
C LEU A 310 -13.70 1.67 -3.04
N PHE A 311 -14.35 1.55 -1.88
CA PHE A 311 -14.93 2.67 -1.14
C PHE A 311 -14.18 2.85 0.18
N VAL A 312 -13.79 4.08 0.50
CA VAL A 312 -13.23 4.40 1.82
C VAL A 312 -14.11 5.46 2.49
N TYR A 313 -14.77 5.06 3.57
CA TYR A 313 -15.59 5.92 4.42
C TYR A 313 -14.82 6.29 5.68
N VAL A 314 -14.97 7.53 6.13
CA VAL A 314 -14.35 8.02 7.38
C VAL A 314 -15.42 8.72 8.22
N HIS A 315 -15.43 8.43 9.52
CA HIS A 315 -16.33 9.08 10.46
C HIS A 315 -15.94 10.56 10.61
N GLU A 316 -16.92 11.47 10.55
CA GLU A 316 -16.75 12.94 10.60
C GLU A 316 -15.96 13.49 11.80
N ARG A 317 -15.72 12.67 12.83
CA ARG A 317 -14.90 13.02 14.00
C ARG A 317 -13.40 13.05 13.70
N ASN A 318 -12.95 12.58 12.53
CA ASN A 318 -11.55 12.59 12.11
C ASN A 318 -11.35 13.53 10.90
N ASN A 319 -10.25 14.27 10.90
CA ASN A 319 -9.77 15.02 9.75
C ASN A 319 -9.08 14.08 8.75
N VAL A 320 -9.33 14.30 7.46
CA VAL A 320 -8.70 13.57 6.35
C VAL A 320 -8.03 14.57 5.41
N CYS A 321 -6.79 14.29 5.01
CA CYS A 321 -6.06 15.05 3.99
C CYS A 321 -5.19 14.12 3.11
N ASP A 322 -4.44 14.70 2.18
CA ASP A 322 -3.51 14.01 1.27
C ASP A 322 -4.10 12.76 0.58
N VAL A 323 -5.29 12.93 0.00
CA VAL A 323 -6.01 11.86 -0.70
C VAL A 323 -5.51 11.72 -2.14
N GLU A 324 -5.15 10.50 -2.51
CA GLU A 324 -4.77 10.12 -3.89
C GLU A 324 -5.36 8.75 -4.22
N LYS A 325 -5.61 8.50 -5.50
CA LYS A 325 -6.31 7.33 -6.02
C LYS A 325 -5.65 6.82 -7.28
N LEU A 326 -5.56 5.50 -7.45
CA LEU A 326 -5.05 4.88 -8.65
C LEU A 326 -5.75 3.55 -8.93
N ALA A 327 -6.02 3.27 -10.21
CA ALA A 327 -6.48 1.97 -10.69
C ALA A 327 -5.37 1.40 -11.60
N VAL A 328 -5.01 0.14 -11.39
CA VAL A 328 -3.93 -0.55 -12.10
C VAL A 328 -4.50 -1.82 -12.74
N PRO A 329 -4.74 -1.86 -14.06
CA PRO A 329 -5.16 -3.07 -14.74
C PRO A 329 -4.04 -4.11 -14.81
N THR A 330 -4.40 -5.38 -14.64
CA THR A 330 -3.47 -6.52 -14.77
C THR A 330 -4.09 -7.70 -15.53
N GLY A 331 -5.24 -7.52 -16.19
CA GLY A 331 -5.85 -8.54 -17.05
C GLY A 331 -5.05 -8.81 -18.32
N LEU A 332 -5.70 -9.34 -19.37
CA LEU A 332 -5.03 -9.67 -20.63
C LEU A 332 -4.27 -8.45 -21.19
N GLY A 333 -3.02 -8.67 -21.60
CA GLY A 333 -2.08 -7.60 -22.05
C GLY A 333 -1.74 -6.53 -21.00
N SER A 334 -2.17 -6.67 -19.74
CA SER A 334 -2.21 -5.58 -18.74
C SER A 334 -3.07 -4.36 -19.16
N VAL A 335 -3.99 -4.55 -20.12
CA VAL A 335 -4.88 -3.49 -20.65
C VAL A 335 -6.34 -3.77 -20.30
N ILE A 336 -6.76 -5.04 -20.26
CA ILE A 336 -8.12 -5.39 -19.83
C ILE A 336 -8.25 -5.22 -18.30
N GLY A 337 -9.27 -4.47 -17.87
CA GLY A 337 -9.49 -4.07 -16.48
C GLY A 337 -10.31 -5.05 -15.62
N ASN A 338 -10.57 -6.27 -16.09
CA ASN A 338 -11.31 -7.30 -15.33
C ASN A 338 -10.49 -7.91 -14.18
N LYS A 339 -9.18 -7.65 -14.14
CA LYS A 339 -8.23 -7.98 -13.08
C LYS A 339 -7.32 -6.78 -12.83
N GLY A 340 -6.86 -6.60 -11.60
CA GLY A 340 -6.04 -5.45 -11.23
C GLY A 340 -5.98 -5.13 -9.75
N GLY A 341 -5.58 -3.89 -9.45
CA GLY A 341 -5.54 -3.29 -8.12
C GLY A 341 -6.12 -1.88 -8.09
N LEU A 342 -6.85 -1.56 -7.02
CA LEU A 342 -7.42 -0.25 -6.71
C LEU A 342 -6.74 0.28 -5.45
N LEU A 343 -6.07 1.42 -5.57
CA LEU A 343 -5.29 2.04 -4.50
C LEU A 343 -5.95 3.34 -4.06
N PHE A 344 -6.09 3.51 -2.75
CA PHE A 344 -6.53 4.73 -2.11
C PHE A 344 -5.59 5.04 -0.94
N LYS A 345 -4.88 6.17 -0.98
CA LYS A 345 -4.14 6.69 0.18
C LYS A 345 -4.86 7.89 0.79
N CYS A 346 -4.66 8.08 2.09
CA CYS A 346 -5.04 9.29 2.80
C CYS A 346 -4.20 9.44 4.07
N VAL A 347 -4.20 10.64 4.65
CA VAL A 347 -3.72 10.89 6.00
C VAL A 347 -4.92 11.16 6.89
N VAL A 348 -5.06 10.38 7.98
CA VAL A 348 -6.11 10.55 8.99
C VAL A 348 -5.48 11.16 10.25
N GLU A 349 -5.85 12.39 10.56
CA GLU A 349 -5.09 13.33 11.40
C GLU A 349 -3.63 13.49 10.94
N ASN A 350 -2.72 12.63 11.39
CA ASN A 350 -1.31 12.58 10.96
C ASN A 350 -0.84 11.17 10.60
N THR A 351 -1.71 10.16 10.64
CA THR A 351 -1.36 8.77 10.30
C THR A 351 -1.61 8.53 8.83
N SER A 352 -0.57 8.17 8.09
CA SER A 352 -0.67 7.88 6.65
C SER A 352 -1.13 6.43 6.42
N LEU A 353 -2.22 6.28 5.67
CA LEU A 353 -2.89 5.00 5.42
C LEU A 353 -2.99 4.75 3.92
N CYS A 354 -2.70 3.53 3.48
CA CYS A 354 -2.96 3.08 2.11
C CYS A 354 -3.82 1.82 2.11
N PHE A 355 -4.85 1.81 1.26
CA PHE A 355 -5.78 0.71 1.05
C PHE A 355 -5.66 0.23 -0.39
N THR A 356 -5.27 -1.04 -0.58
CA THR A 356 -5.18 -1.68 -1.89
C THR A 356 -6.18 -2.83 -1.97
N SER A 357 -7.22 -2.68 -2.80
CA SER A 357 -8.22 -3.71 -3.09
C SER A 357 -7.93 -4.33 -4.46
N CYS A 358 -7.76 -5.65 -4.57
CA CYS A 358 -7.41 -6.31 -5.83
C CYS A 358 -8.40 -7.40 -6.29
N HIS A 359 -8.28 -7.78 -7.56
CA HIS A 359 -8.83 -9.00 -8.14
C HIS A 359 -7.72 -9.59 -9.01
N LEU A 360 -7.05 -10.64 -8.53
CA LEU A 360 -5.89 -11.24 -9.19
C LEU A 360 -6.28 -12.42 -10.08
N ALA A 361 -5.38 -12.85 -10.97
CA ALA A 361 -5.62 -13.96 -11.90
C ALA A 361 -6.16 -15.23 -11.22
N ALA A 362 -7.24 -15.78 -11.77
CA ALA A 362 -7.94 -16.96 -11.27
C ALA A 362 -7.23 -18.28 -11.63
N HIS A 363 -7.90 -19.42 -11.47
CA HIS A 363 -7.41 -20.78 -11.76
C HIS A 363 -6.24 -21.25 -10.87
N GLN A 364 -6.01 -22.57 -10.86
CA GLN A 364 -5.18 -23.23 -9.84
C GLN A 364 -3.74 -23.52 -10.27
N ASP A 365 -3.49 -23.61 -11.58
CA ASP A 365 -2.23 -24.12 -12.12
C ASP A 365 -1.05 -23.17 -11.89
N GLN A 366 0.17 -23.70 -12.03
CA GLN A 366 1.39 -22.96 -11.75
C GLN A 366 1.50 -21.65 -12.56
N LYS A 367 1.08 -21.65 -13.84
CA LYS A 367 1.06 -20.44 -14.69
C LYS A 367 0.26 -19.29 -14.05
N PHE A 368 -0.85 -19.62 -13.39
CA PHE A 368 -1.69 -18.65 -12.72
C PHE A 368 -1.17 -18.22 -11.33
N LEU A 369 -0.50 -19.12 -10.60
CA LEU A 369 0.21 -18.76 -9.37
C LEU A 369 1.32 -17.72 -9.65
N ASP A 370 2.09 -17.94 -10.70
CA ASP A 370 3.14 -16.99 -11.11
C ASP A 370 2.55 -15.69 -11.68
N LYS A 371 1.41 -15.75 -12.39
CA LYS A 371 0.65 -14.56 -12.79
C LYS A 371 0.14 -13.76 -11.59
N ARG A 372 -0.42 -14.38 -10.54
CA ARG A 372 -0.82 -13.68 -9.29
C ARG A 372 0.36 -12.99 -8.61
N ASN A 373 1.53 -13.62 -8.58
CA ASN A 373 2.77 -13.00 -8.08
C ASN A 373 3.19 -11.80 -8.93
N SER A 374 3.03 -11.90 -10.26
CA SER A 374 3.30 -10.82 -11.21
C SER A 374 2.33 -9.65 -11.05
N ASP A 375 1.03 -9.92 -10.92
CA ASP A 375 0.00 -8.90 -10.69
C ASP A 375 0.28 -8.09 -9.41
N CYS A 376 0.66 -8.76 -8.31
CA CYS A 376 1.09 -8.10 -7.08
C CYS A 376 2.29 -7.16 -7.32
N ALA A 377 3.25 -7.59 -8.13
CA ALA A 377 4.44 -6.79 -8.45
C ALA A 377 4.09 -5.58 -9.32
N THR A 378 3.25 -5.74 -10.35
CA THR A 378 2.77 -4.64 -11.20
C THR A 378 2.02 -3.58 -10.37
N ILE A 379 1.15 -4.02 -9.45
CA ILE A 379 0.43 -3.10 -8.55
C ILE A 379 1.40 -2.37 -7.61
N LEU A 380 2.39 -3.06 -7.01
CA LEU A 380 3.40 -2.45 -6.13
C LEU A 380 4.42 -1.53 -6.83
N GLY A 381 4.66 -1.74 -8.12
CA GLY A 381 5.54 -0.91 -8.97
C GLY A 381 4.83 0.31 -9.60
N SER A 382 3.51 0.42 -9.43
CA SER A 382 2.75 1.54 -9.95
C SER A 382 3.15 2.87 -9.29
N GLN A 383 3.10 3.96 -10.06
CA GLN A 383 3.51 5.29 -9.58
C GLN A 383 2.38 5.91 -8.75
N PHE A 384 2.47 5.76 -7.43
CA PHE A 384 1.48 6.22 -6.47
C PHE A 384 2.17 6.89 -5.27
N GLY A 385 1.70 8.07 -4.86
CA GLY A 385 2.33 8.86 -3.80
C GLY A 385 3.73 9.37 -4.19
N GLN A 386 4.75 9.04 -3.39
CA GLN A 386 6.13 9.44 -3.63
C GLN A 386 6.75 8.61 -4.77
N LYS A 387 7.03 9.26 -5.90
CA LYS A 387 7.62 8.63 -7.09
C LYS A 387 8.91 7.87 -6.77
N ASN A 388 9.11 6.74 -7.46
CA ASN A 388 10.21 5.78 -7.27
C ASN A 388 10.29 5.10 -5.88
N VAL A 389 9.36 5.39 -4.95
CA VAL A 389 9.24 4.65 -3.69
C VAL A 389 8.08 3.67 -3.81
N SER A 390 8.35 2.37 -3.60
CA SER A 390 7.27 1.37 -3.62
C SER A 390 6.21 1.69 -2.55
N ILE A 391 4.95 1.47 -2.89
CA ILE A 391 3.76 1.82 -2.09
C ILE A 391 3.91 1.41 -0.62
N ASP A 392 4.46 0.23 -0.37
CA ASP A 392 4.59 -0.36 0.96
C ASP A 392 5.87 0.05 1.72
N HIS A 393 6.53 1.11 1.27
CA HIS A 393 7.72 1.74 1.87
C HIS A 393 7.57 3.27 2.14
N GLN A 394 6.36 3.82 1.98
CA GLN A 394 6.10 5.28 2.13
C GLN A 394 4.92 5.66 3.06
N PHE A 395 4.07 4.71 3.49
CA PHE A 395 2.93 4.98 4.38
C PHE A 395 3.08 4.23 5.71
N ASP A 396 2.62 4.84 6.81
CA ASP A 396 2.72 4.29 8.17
C ASP A 396 2.13 2.88 8.25
N HIS A 397 0.92 2.72 7.69
CA HIS A 397 0.19 1.46 7.61
C HIS A 397 -0.45 1.26 6.23
N CYS A 398 -0.17 0.11 5.61
CA CYS A 398 -0.78 -0.33 4.37
C CYS A 398 -1.68 -1.55 4.61
N PHE A 399 -2.82 -1.62 3.92
CA PHE A 399 -3.76 -2.74 3.93
C PHE A 399 -3.92 -3.27 2.50
N TRP A 400 -3.78 -4.57 2.31
CA TRP A 400 -3.93 -5.24 1.02
C TRP A 400 -5.00 -6.31 1.13
N PHE A 401 -6.04 -6.22 0.31
CA PHE A 401 -7.22 -7.05 0.42
C PHE A 401 -7.88 -7.23 -0.95
N GLY A 402 -8.89 -8.08 -1.02
CA GLY A 402 -9.56 -8.39 -2.28
C GLY A 402 -9.78 -9.88 -2.46
N ASP A 403 -10.17 -10.24 -3.68
CA ASP A 403 -10.01 -11.59 -4.20
C ASP A 403 -8.58 -11.72 -4.73
N LEU A 404 -7.70 -12.31 -3.91
CA LEU A 404 -6.31 -12.57 -4.29
C LEU A 404 -6.19 -13.89 -5.07
N ASN A 405 -7.26 -14.68 -5.20
CA ASN A 405 -7.36 -15.91 -5.98
C ASN A 405 -6.31 -17.03 -5.73
N TYR A 406 -5.48 -16.93 -4.69
CA TYR A 406 -4.56 -18.01 -4.28
C TYR A 406 -5.33 -19.23 -3.75
N ARG A 407 -4.82 -20.42 -4.06
CA ARG A 407 -5.50 -21.69 -3.82
C ARG A 407 -4.86 -22.51 -2.70
N LEU A 408 -5.58 -23.51 -2.22
CA LEU A 408 -5.02 -24.53 -1.32
C LEU A 408 -4.29 -25.62 -2.12
N ASP A 409 -3.10 -25.99 -1.66
CA ASP A 409 -2.32 -27.12 -2.17
C ASP A 409 -1.79 -27.99 -1.02
N LEU A 410 -2.40 -29.16 -0.81
CA LEU A 410 -2.00 -30.12 0.23
C LEU A 410 -0.60 -30.71 0.02
N ASN A 411 0.05 -30.49 -1.13
CA ASN A 411 1.42 -30.93 -1.34
C ASN A 411 2.45 -30.16 -0.51
N TYR A 412 2.14 -28.97 0.00
CA TYR A 412 3.06 -28.24 0.87
C TYR A 412 3.35 -28.95 2.20
N THR A 413 2.37 -29.64 2.78
CA THR A 413 2.54 -30.39 4.04
C THR A 413 2.51 -31.91 3.87
N ALA A 414 1.87 -32.42 2.81
CA ALA A 414 1.79 -33.84 2.51
C ALA A 414 1.98 -34.10 1.00
N PRO A 415 3.23 -34.01 0.49
CA PRO A 415 3.53 -34.26 -0.92
C PRO A 415 3.04 -35.65 -1.37
N SER A 416 2.14 -35.72 -2.35
CA SER A 416 1.76 -36.98 -2.99
C SER A 416 1.06 -36.74 -4.33
N GLN A 417 1.09 -37.73 -5.22
CA GLN A 417 0.29 -37.64 -6.44
C GLN A 417 -1.20 -37.74 -6.11
N ARG A 418 -1.94 -36.70 -6.49
CA ARG A 418 -3.40 -36.56 -6.38
C ARG A 418 -3.94 -36.07 -7.71
N ASN A 419 -5.05 -36.66 -8.15
CA ASN A 419 -5.91 -36.02 -9.15
C ASN A 419 -6.77 -34.93 -8.46
N HIS A 420 -7.51 -34.16 -9.27
CA HIS A 420 -8.36 -33.08 -8.77
C HIS A 420 -9.34 -33.56 -7.68
N ASP A 421 -10.10 -34.62 -7.96
CA ASP A 421 -11.19 -35.09 -7.09
C ASP A 421 -10.68 -35.55 -5.73
N LYS A 422 -9.58 -36.31 -5.69
CA LYS A 422 -8.96 -36.76 -4.44
C LYS A 422 -8.47 -35.57 -3.62
N HIS A 423 -7.86 -34.57 -4.27
CA HIS A 423 -7.39 -33.38 -3.59
C HIS A 423 -8.57 -32.56 -3.02
N CYS A 424 -9.62 -32.35 -3.81
CA CYS A 424 -10.86 -31.69 -3.39
C CYS A 424 -11.52 -32.43 -2.21
N ALA A 425 -11.61 -33.77 -2.28
CA ALA A 425 -12.17 -34.60 -1.22
C ALA A 425 -11.36 -34.53 0.09
N GLU A 426 -10.02 -34.56 0.01
CA GLU A 426 -9.14 -34.40 1.18
C GLU A 426 -9.28 -33.00 1.81
N VAL A 427 -9.28 -31.92 1.00
CA VAL A 427 -9.53 -30.54 1.48
C VAL A 427 -10.91 -30.44 2.13
N MET A 428 -11.96 -30.98 1.50
CA MET A 428 -13.32 -31.01 2.05
C MET A 428 -13.42 -31.81 3.35
N ALA A 429 -12.65 -32.89 3.52
CA ALA A 429 -12.56 -33.63 4.79
C ALA A 429 -11.92 -32.78 5.90
N LEU A 430 -10.84 -32.05 5.59
CA LEU A 430 -10.20 -31.12 6.52
C LEU A 430 -11.11 -29.93 6.89
N VAL A 431 -11.91 -29.43 5.93
CA VAL A 431 -12.93 -28.39 6.17
C VAL A 431 -14.02 -28.91 7.11
N ARG A 432 -14.59 -30.09 6.86
CA ARG A 432 -15.58 -30.71 7.77
C ARG A 432 -15.01 -30.95 9.17
N ALA A 433 -13.73 -31.33 9.26
CA ALA A 433 -13.00 -31.51 10.52
C ALA A 433 -12.48 -30.20 11.16
N LYS A 434 -12.84 -29.03 10.59
CA LYS A 434 -12.47 -27.68 11.05
C LYS A 434 -10.96 -27.48 11.26
N LYS A 435 -10.13 -28.10 10.42
CA LYS A 435 -8.65 -28.07 10.53
C LYS A 435 -8.05 -26.80 9.92
N TRP A 436 -8.57 -25.62 10.28
CA TRP A 436 -8.20 -24.33 9.69
C TRP A 436 -6.70 -24.06 9.71
N ALA A 437 -6.03 -24.33 10.83
CA ALA A 437 -4.58 -24.15 10.95
C ALA A 437 -3.78 -25.00 9.94
N LEU A 438 -4.21 -26.24 9.66
CA LEU A 438 -3.57 -27.09 8.65
C LEU A 438 -3.87 -26.61 7.24
N LEU A 439 -5.10 -26.14 6.95
CA LEU A 439 -5.41 -25.54 5.64
C LEU A 439 -4.54 -24.29 5.39
N ASN A 440 -4.32 -23.44 6.40
CA ASN A 440 -3.44 -22.27 6.29
C ASN A 440 -1.96 -22.65 6.07
N GLN A 441 -1.51 -23.82 6.52
CA GLN A 441 -0.16 -24.33 6.19
C GLN A 441 -0.02 -24.81 4.74
N ASN A 442 -1.13 -24.96 4.02
CA ASN A 442 -1.20 -25.40 2.63
C ASN A 442 -1.73 -24.29 1.70
N ASP A 443 -1.74 -23.04 2.16
CA ASP A 443 -2.21 -21.88 1.39
C ASP A 443 -1.09 -21.32 0.50
N GLN A 444 -1.32 -21.27 -0.82
CA GLN A 444 -0.34 -20.75 -1.78
C GLN A 444 0.15 -19.34 -1.42
N LEU A 445 -0.73 -18.43 -0.98
CA LEU A 445 -0.36 -17.05 -0.66
C LEU A 445 0.66 -17.00 0.47
N LYS A 446 0.41 -17.72 1.57
CA LYS A 446 1.36 -17.84 2.68
C LYS A 446 2.74 -18.30 2.19
N HIS A 447 2.79 -19.34 1.35
CA HIS A 447 4.04 -19.84 0.80
C HIS A 447 4.75 -18.82 -0.11
N GLN A 448 4.03 -18.07 -0.95
CA GLN A 448 4.66 -17.03 -1.78
C GLN A 448 5.24 -15.87 -0.94
N VAL A 449 4.59 -15.50 0.17
CA VAL A 449 5.09 -14.49 1.11
C VAL A 449 6.30 -15.00 1.91
N ASP A 450 6.20 -16.20 2.50
CA ASP A 450 7.28 -16.83 3.27
C ASP A 450 8.55 -17.03 2.41
N LEU A 451 8.38 -17.43 1.14
CA LEU A 451 9.45 -17.60 0.15
C LEU A 451 9.88 -16.29 -0.52
N LYS A 452 9.32 -15.14 -0.12
CA LYS A 452 9.64 -13.79 -0.65
C LYS A 452 9.46 -13.64 -2.17
N LYS A 453 8.53 -14.40 -2.75
CA LYS A 453 8.15 -14.39 -4.18
C LYS A 453 7.07 -13.36 -4.53
N ALA A 454 6.28 -12.95 -3.54
CA ALA A 454 5.35 -11.82 -3.61
C ALA A 454 5.14 -11.21 -2.22
N LEU A 455 4.72 -9.94 -2.17
CA LEU A 455 4.32 -9.22 -0.94
C LEU A 455 5.31 -9.41 0.25
N THR A 456 6.62 -9.31 -0.03
CA THR A 456 7.68 -9.52 0.96
C THR A 456 7.55 -8.57 2.16
N GLY A 457 7.49 -9.17 3.36
CA GLY A 457 7.39 -8.44 4.63
C GLY A 457 5.99 -7.90 4.96
N TRP A 458 4.95 -8.36 4.25
CA TRP A 458 3.56 -8.19 4.65
C TRP A 458 3.15 -9.27 5.66
N GLU A 459 2.30 -8.89 6.62
CA GLU A 459 1.69 -9.82 7.57
C GLU A 459 0.48 -10.50 6.93
N VAL A 460 0.44 -11.84 7.01
CA VAL A 460 -0.66 -12.67 6.51
C VAL A 460 -1.42 -13.26 7.71
N PRO A 461 -2.56 -12.68 8.13
CA PRO A 461 -3.40 -13.25 9.17
C PRO A 461 -3.85 -14.69 8.83
N PRO A 462 -3.81 -15.62 9.79
CA PRO A 462 -4.39 -16.94 9.58
C PRO A 462 -5.92 -16.84 9.47
N ALA A 463 -6.48 -17.40 8.40
CA ALA A 463 -7.92 -17.53 8.21
C ALA A 463 -8.44 -18.68 9.09
N LEU A 464 -8.85 -18.38 10.32
CA LEU A 464 -9.35 -19.36 11.31
C LEU A 464 -10.86 -19.65 11.15
N PHE A 465 -11.33 -19.72 9.92
CA PHE A 465 -12.71 -19.92 9.48
C PHE A 465 -12.70 -20.77 8.20
N PRO A 466 -13.86 -21.25 7.67
CA PRO A 466 -13.88 -22.05 6.44
C PRO A 466 -13.37 -21.29 5.20
N PRO A 467 -12.84 -21.98 4.17
CA PRO A 467 -12.52 -21.37 2.89
C PRO A 467 -13.67 -20.56 2.30
N THR A 468 -13.38 -19.38 1.77
CA THR A 468 -14.38 -18.37 1.38
C THR A 468 -14.95 -18.60 -0.01
N PHE A 469 -14.19 -19.24 -0.90
CA PHE A 469 -14.60 -19.59 -2.25
C PHE A 469 -14.97 -21.08 -2.35
N LYS A 470 -16.15 -21.39 -2.90
CA LYS A 470 -16.58 -22.76 -3.18
C LYS A 470 -17.63 -22.87 -4.30
N ARG A 471 -17.23 -23.42 -5.44
CA ARG A 471 -18.13 -24.01 -6.47
C ARG A 471 -18.10 -25.53 -6.40
N LEU A 472 -19.07 -26.21 -7.05
CA LEU A 472 -19.26 -27.66 -6.93
C LEU A 472 -18.08 -28.52 -7.42
N GLU A 473 -17.21 -27.96 -8.27
CA GLU A 473 -16.11 -28.66 -8.96
C GLU A 473 -14.74 -28.00 -8.71
N ARG A 474 -14.63 -27.08 -7.74
CA ARG A 474 -13.38 -26.36 -7.46
C ARG A 474 -12.94 -26.58 -6.02
N ILE A 475 -11.63 -26.80 -5.83
CA ILE A 475 -11.01 -26.98 -4.52
C ILE A 475 -11.31 -25.75 -3.63
N PRO A 476 -12.00 -25.92 -2.48
CA PRO A 476 -12.32 -24.82 -1.59
C PRO A 476 -11.06 -24.05 -1.18
N SER A 477 -11.06 -22.73 -1.35
CA SER A 477 -9.83 -21.92 -1.20
C SER A 477 -10.05 -20.61 -0.44
N TYR A 478 -8.99 -20.10 0.19
CA TYR A 478 -8.97 -18.78 0.84
C TYR A 478 -8.57 -17.71 -0.18
N CYS A 479 -9.45 -17.51 -1.17
CA CYS A 479 -9.28 -16.50 -2.22
C CYS A 479 -9.37 -15.07 -1.65
N ASP A 480 -10.36 -14.84 -0.78
CA ASP A 480 -10.65 -13.54 -0.18
C ASP A 480 -9.79 -13.28 1.07
N ARG A 481 -8.96 -12.23 1.06
CA ARG A 481 -7.95 -11.99 2.11
C ARG A 481 -7.88 -10.55 2.56
N VAL A 482 -7.33 -10.34 3.76
CA VAL A 482 -6.85 -9.04 4.24
C VAL A 482 -5.47 -9.22 4.88
N LEU A 483 -4.49 -8.49 4.37
CA LEU A 483 -3.10 -8.43 4.80
C LEU A 483 -2.79 -7.00 5.23
N TYR A 484 -1.71 -6.82 5.98
CA TYR A 484 -1.25 -5.49 6.38
C TYR A 484 0.28 -5.42 6.45
N LYS A 485 0.83 -4.24 6.23
CA LYS A 485 2.25 -3.93 6.40
C LYS A 485 2.37 -2.57 7.07
N SER A 486 3.47 -2.34 7.78
CA SER A 486 3.74 -1.07 8.44
C SER A 486 5.23 -0.78 8.42
N LEU A 487 5.59 0.50 8.43
CA LEU A 487 6.98 0.92 8.43
C LEU A 487 7.73 0.33 9.65
N PRO A 488 9.06 0.12 9.55
CA PRO A 488 9.86 -0.36 10.67
C PRO A 488 9.67 0.53 11.91
N GLY A 489 9.56 -0.05 13.11
CA GLY A 489 9.21 0.71 14.33
C GLY A 489 7.69 0.87 14.53
N LEU A 490 6.93 1.21 13.49
CA LEU A 490 5.46 1.33 13.56
C LEU A 490 4.71 -0.01 13.60
N ARG A 491 5.39 -1.15 13.43
CA ARG A 491 4.77 -2.49 13.51
C ARG A 491 4.07 -2.77 14.85
N GLY A 492 4.57 -2.20 15.95
CA GLY A 492 3.93 -2.30 17.26
C GLY A 492 2.70 -1.38 17.44
N ASN A 493 2.45 -0.46 16.51
CA ASN A 493 1.34 0.49 16.58
C ASN A 493 0.04 -0.05 15.97
N ILE A 494 0.08 -1.16 15.24
CA ILE A 494 -1.10 -1.82 14.67
C ILE A 494 -1.38 -3.15 15.38
N LYS A 495 -2.64 -3.37 15.72
CA LYS A 495 -3.14 -4.64 16.28
C LYS A 495 -4.38 -5.09 15.53
N LEU A 496 -4.29 -6.25 14.87
CA LEU A 496 -5.46 -6.99 14.40
C LEU A 496 -6.30 -7.41 15.62
N GLN A 497 -7.58 -7.02 15.62
CA GLN A 497 -8.54 -7.34 16.69
C GLN A 497 -9.36 -8.59 16.32
N ARG A 498 -9.84 -8.65 15.08
CA ARG A 498 -10.63 -9.77 14.54
C ARG A 498 -10.49 -9.85 13.03
N PHE A 499 -10.37 -11.07 12.51
CA PHE A 499 -10.50 -11.41 11.08
C PHE A 499 -11.60 -12.47 10.97
N SER A 500 -12.57 -12.28 10.07
CA SER A 500 -13.77 -13.13 10.01
C SER A 500 -14.31 -13.27 8.59
N CYS A 501 -14.93 -14.42 8.32
CA CYS A 501 -15.80 -14.70 7.19
C CYS A 501 -17.27 -14.63 7.64
N TYR A 502 -18.18 -14.22 6.75
CA TYR A 502 -19.60 -14.05 7.01
C TYR A 502 -20.44 -15.04 6.20
N GLU A 503 -20.34 -16.32 6.55
CA GLU A 503 -20.91 -17.47 5.80
C GLU A 503 -22.43 -17.39 5.54
N ALA A 504 -23.18 -16.68 6.39
CA ALA A 504 -24.63 -16.49 6.25
C ALA A 504 -25.01 -15.64 5.02
N ILE A 505 -24.07 -14.86 4.46
CA ILE A 505 -24.25 -14.16 3.20
C ILE A 505 -23.93 -15.14 2.07
N ALA A 506 -24.97 -15.51 1.30
CA ALA A 506 -24.90 -16.59 0.33
C ALA A 506 -25.46 -16.25 -1.07
N THR A 507 -25.51 -14.96 -1.42
CA THR A 507 -25.84 -14.50 -2.78
C THR A 507 -24.70 -14.71 -3.78
N SER A 508 -23.51 -15.06 -3.32
CA SER A 508 -22.33 -15.43 -4.13
C SER A 508 -21.71 -16.74 -3.61
N ASP A 509 -20.97 -17.41 -4.50
CA ASP A 509 -20.07 -18.53 -4.24
C ASP A 509 -18.80 -18.12 -3.46
N HIS A 510 -18.50 -16.83 -3.40
CA HIS A 510 -17.59 -16.20 -2.45
C HIS A 510 -18.32 -15.72 -1.18
N LYS A 511 -17.65 -15.81 -0.03
CA LYS A 511 -18.13 -15.31 1.26
C LYS A 511 -17.42 -14.01 1.65
N PRO A 512 -18.16 -12.98 2.11
CA PRO A 512 -17.55 -11.73 2.54
C PRO A 512 -16.57 -11.95 3.69
N VAL A 513 -15.47 -11.22 3.67
CA VAL A 513 -14.50 -11.18 4.76
C VAL A 513 -14.38 -9.77 5.33
N ALA A 514 -14.02 -9.66 6.61
CA ALA A 514 -13.54 -8.41 7.16
C ALA A 514 -12.47 -8.62 8.23
N ALA A 515 -11.50 -7.72 8.26
CA ALA A 515 -10.51 -7.57 9.32
C ALA A 515 -10.67 -6.22 10.01
N SER A 516 -10.58 -6.22 11.34
CA SER A 516 -10.68 -5.03 12.18
C SER A 516 -9.36 -4.79 12.90
N PHE A 517 -8.92 -3.54 12.91
CA PHE A 517 -7.61 -3.13 13.43
C PHE A 517 -7.75 -1.99 14.42
N GLN A 518 -6.86 -1.96 15.41
CA GLN A 518 -6.58 -0.79 16.23
C GLN A 518 -5.21 -0.25 15.84
N VAL A 519 -5.12 1.03 15.54
CA VAL A 519 -3.91 1.71 15.07
C VAL A 519 -3.62 2.92 15.97
N ASN A 520 -2.50 2.89 16.68
CA ASN A 520 -2.01 4.04 17.45
C ASN A 520 -1.66 5.16 16.48
N ARG A 521 -2.15 6.38 16.75
CA ARG A 521 -1.96 7.52 15.84
C ARG A 521 -0.49 7.94 15.77
N THR A 522 0.00 8.23 14.58
CA THR A 522 1.30 8.90 14.39
C THR A 522 1.23 10.32 14.98
N PRO A 523 2.21 10.76 15.78
CA PRO A 523 2.28 12.15 16.23
C PRO A 523 2.53 13.11 15.07
N ALA A 524 1.99 14.34 15.15
CA ALA A 524 2.39 15.41 14.24
C ALA A 524 3.88 15.72 14.44
N ILE A 525 4.65 15.58 13.35
CA ILE A 525 6.07 15.94 13.24
C ILE A 525 6.17 17.40 12.78
N SER A 526 6.99 18.20 13.44
CA SER A 526 7.16 19.64 13.12
C SER A 526 8.13 19.87 11.95
N SER A 527 8.02 19.08 10.87
CA SER A 527 9.01 19.07 9.80
C SER A 527 8.99 20.34 8.94
N GLY A 528 10.17 20.78 8.50
CA GLY A 528 10.32 21.84 7.49
C GLY A 528 10.13 23.28 7.98
N THR A 529 10.20 23.53 9.29
CA THR A 529 9.98 24.88 9.88
C THR A 529 11.17 25.45 10.66
N THR A 530 12.29 24.71 10.75
CA THR A 530 13.42 25.02 11.62
C THR A 530 14.65 25.49 10.83
N GLU A 531 15.35 26.52 11.34
CA GLU A 531 16.66 26.95 10.79
C GLU A 531 17.80 25.99 11.14
N THR A 532 17.58 25.10 12.12
CA THR A 532 18.52 24.04 12.50
C THR A 532 17.91 22.67 12.21
N THR A 533 18.74 21.75 11.73
CA THR A 533 18.33 20.43 11.25
C THR A 533 19.02 19.32 12.04
N THR A 534 18.31 18.23 12.28
CA THR A 534 18.91 16.99 12.75
C THR A 534 19.81 16.42 11.64
N ILE A 535 21.07 16.14 11.96
CA ILE A 535 22.05 15.59 11.00
C ILE A 535 22.05 14.07 11.14
N VAL A 536 21.93 13.37 10.01
CA VAL A 536 22.09 11.92 9.93
C VAL A 536 23.28 11.59 9.06
N GLU A 537 24.24 10.85 9.64
CA GLU A 537 25.46 10.41 8.97
C GLU A 537 25.42 8.89 8.84
N ILE A 538 25.80 8.39 7.67
CA ILE A 538 25.84 6.96 7.35
C ILE A 538 27.27 6.62 6.91
N ILE A 539 27.87 5.61 7.53
CA ILE A 539 29.22 5.10 7.23
C ILE A 539 29.19 3.59 6.99
N ASP A 540 30.26 3.05 6.42
CA ASP A 540 30.39 1.63 6.06
C ASP A 540 29.23 1.10 5.18
N LEU A 541 28.60 1.96 4.38
CA LEU A 541 27.44 1.60 3.57
C LEU A 541 27.83 0.58 2.50
N ALA A 542 27.15 -0.56 2.49
CA ALA A 542 27.40 -1.64 1.52
C ALA A 542 26.11 -2.37 1.12
N GLY A 543 26.00 -2.68 -0.17
CA GLY A 543 25.00 -3.58 -0.71
C GLY A 543 25.56 -5.01 -0.83
N LYS A 544 24.67 -5.99 -0.76
CA LYS A 544 24.99 -7.40 -0.96
C LYS A 544 23.85 -8.09 -1.71
N ASP A 545 24.21 -8.97 -2.64
CA ASP A 545 23.30 -9.80 -3.43
C ASP A 545 22.16 -8.97 -4.08
N LEU A 546 22.49 -7.76 -4.56
CA LEU A 546 21.55 -6.92 -5.31
C LEU A 546 21.26 -7.56 -6.68
N LEU A 547 20.19 -7.13 -7.33
CA LEU A 547 19.90 -7.52 -8.71
C LEU A 547 21.00 -7.00 -9.64
N GLY A 548 21.35 -7.78 -10.66
CA GLY A 548 22.13 -7.33 -11.80
C GLY A 548 21.19 -7.16 -12.99
N LEU A 549 21.06 -5.93 -13.50
CA LEU A 549 20.12 -5.58 -14.57
C LEU A 549 20.82 -5.38 -15.93
N ASP A 550 22.14 -5.17 -15.94
CA ASP A 550 22.95 -5.12 -17.15
C ASP A 550 22.94 -6.46 -17.91
N LEU A 551 23.24 -6.39 -19.21
CA LEU A 551 23.49 -7.57 -20.07
C LEU A 551 24.59 -8.50 -19.52
N ALA A 552 25.49 -8.00 -18.67
CA ALA A 552 26.54 -8.78 -18.02
C ALA A 552 26.08 -9.52 -16.74
N GLY A 553 24.83 -9.34 -16.30
CA GLY A 553 24.33 -9.83 -15.01
C GLY A 553 24.89 -9.05 -13.80
N LEU A 554 25.33 -7.82 -14.03
CA LEU A 554 25.84 -6.87 -13.04
C LEU A 554 25.00 -5.57 -13.11
N SER A 555 25.42 -4.53 -12.39
CA SER A 555 24.74 -3.23 -12.32
C SER A 555 25.73 -2.14 -11.91
N ASP A 556 25.35 -0.87 -12.09
CA ASP A 556 26.00 0.34 -11.63
C ASP A 556 25.22 1.00 -10.46
N PRO A 557 25.11 0.37 -9.27
CA PRO A 557 24.25 0.83 -8.19
C PRO A 557 24.63 2.18 -7.55
N TYR A 558 23.61 2.96 -7.25
CA TYR A 558 23.65 4.10 -6.34
C TYR A 558 22.38 4.16 -5.46
N VAL A 559 22.41 4.91 -4.35
CA VAL A 559 21.27 5.02 -3.41
C VAL A 559 20.78 6.46 -3.33
N LYS A 560 19.47 6.68 -3.53
CA LYS A 560 18.75 7.93 -3.25
C LYS A 560 18.06 7.88 -1.89
N PHE A 561 18.13 8.96 -1.13
CA PHE A 561 17.62 9.06 0.23
C PHE A 561 16.30 9.85 0.30
N TYR A 562 15.21 9.10 0.43
CA TYR A 562 13.85 9.59 0.68
C TYR A 562 13.49 9.43 2.16
N SER A 563 12.27 9.81 2.55
CA SER A 563 11.79 9.64 3.92
C SER A 563 10.28 9.40 4.02
N ALA A 564 9.83 8.83 5.13
CA ALA A 564 8.46 8.91 5.59
C ALA A 564 8.43 9.65 6.95
N PRO A 565 7.74 10.81 7.07
CA PRO A 565 6.98 11.50 6.02
C PRO A 565 7.88 12.04 4.89
N SER A 566 7.29 12.24 3.70
CA SER A 566 7.98 12.54 2.44
C SER A 566 8.76 13.86 2.43
N ASN A 567 8.46 14.77 3.37
CA ASN A 567 9.10 16.09 3.51
C ASN A 567 10.13 16.16 4.65
N ALA A 568 10.49 15.04 5.29
CA ALA A 568 11.40 15.07 6.44
C ALA A 568 12.87 15.22 6.05
N VAL A 569 13.33 14.59 4.96
CA VAL A 569 14.69 14.77 4.42
C VAL A 569 14.75 16.00 3.51
N GLN A 570 15.75 16.84 3.71
CA GLN A 570 16.01 18.01 2.88
C GLN A 570 16.41 17.60 1.45
N VAL A 571 15.80 18.27 0.47
CA VAL A 571 16.14 18.21 -0.95
C VAL A 571 17.00 19.41 -1.37
N ASP A 572 17.67 19.32 -2.50
CA ASP A 572 18.44 20.42 -3.08
C ASP A 572 17.55 21.56 -3.66
N SER A 573 18.16 22.59 -4.23
CA SER A 573 17.45 23.73 -4.84
C SER A 573 16.54 23.36 -6.01
N ASN A 574 16.76 22.20 -6.62
CA ASN A 574 16.00 21.68 -7.76
C ASN A 574 14.94 20.65 -7.32
N GLY A 575 14.85 20.35 -6.02
CA GLY A 575 13.97 19.33 -5.46
C GLY A 575 14.53 17.91 -5.58
N SER A 576 15.81 17.73 -5.90
CA SER A 576 16.45 16.41 -5.95
C SER A 576 16.76 15.90 -4.54
N HIS A 577 16.55 14.61 -4.33
CA HIS A 577 16.93 13.93 -3.10
C HIS A 577 18.45 13.70 -3.05
N PRO A 578 19.08 13.75 -1.86
CA PRO A 578 20.48 13.35 -1.70
C PRO A 578 20.71 11.94 -2.24
N SER A 579 21.86 11.70 -2.85
CA SER A 579 22.26 10.38 -3.35
C SER A 579 23.73 10.07 -3.08
N THR A 580 24.08 8.80 -3.04
CA THR A 580 25.48 8.36 -3.06
C THR A 580 26.11 8.60 -4.43
N SER A 581 27.44 8.49 -4.51
CA SER A 581 28.12 8.20 -5.77
C SER A 581 27.71 6.83 -6.33
N THR A 582 27.76 6.67 -7.64
CA THR A 582 27.61 5.39 -8.36
C THR A 582 28.84 4.50 -8.14
N ILE A 583 28.63 3.19 -8.00
CA ILE A 583 29.70 2.18 -8.00
C ILE A 583 29.45 1.25 -9.18
N SER A 584 30.36 1.21 -10.14
CA SER A 584 30.14 0.50 -11.40
C SER A 584 30.33 -1.02 -11.30
N ASN A 585 29.60 -1.77 -12.13
CA ASN A 585 29.81 -3.17 -12.48
C ASN A 585 29.85 -4.12 -11.26
N THR A 586 28.87 -4.01 -10.36
CA THR A 586 28.77 -4.84 -9.15
C THR A 586 27.37 -4.96 -8.55
N CYS A 587 26.99 -6.20 -8.18
CA CYS A 587 25.81 -6.48 -7.35
C CYS A 587 26.11 -6.44 -5.84
N SER A 588 27.31 -6.03 -5.43
CA SER A 588 27.72 -5.93 -4.01
C SER A 588 28.60 -4.68 -3.77
N PRO A 589 28.03 -3.48 -4.00
CA PRO A 589 28.75 -2.21 -3.88
C PRO A 589 29.20 -1.93 -2.44
N ARG A 590 30.32 -1.22 -2.32
CA ARG A 590 30.78 -0.61 -1.07
C ARG A 590 31.02 0.87 -1.32
N TRP A 591 30.21 1.71 -0.69
CA TRP A 591 30.40 3.16 -0.74
C TRP A 591 31.38 3.55 0.36
N ARG A 592 32.42 4.31 0.01
CA ARG A 592 33.27 4.96 1.02
C ARG A 592 32.46 6.04 1.72
N ASP A 593 32.87 6.41 2.94
CA ASP A 593 32.14 7.43 3.72
C ASP A 593 32.08 8.80 3.01
N ASP A 594 33.04 9.13 2.13
CA ASP A 594 33.02 10.33 1.29
C ASP A 594 32.07 10.24 0.07
N HIS A 595 31.63 9.03 -0.30
CA HIS A 595 30.59 8.81 -1.32
C HIS A 595 29.17 8.92 -0.77
N VAL A 596 28.97 9.03 0.55
CA VAL A 596 27.65 9.03 1.19
C VAL A 596 27.33 10.43 1.75
N PRO A 597 26.26 11.09 1.28
CA PRO A 597 25.94 12.45 1.73
C PRO A 597 25.50 12.46 3.19
N LYS A 598 25.84 13.54 3.92
CA LYS A 598 25.20 13.84 5.20
C LYS A 598 23.76 14.27 4.93
N LEU A 599 22.81 13.61 5.59
CA LEU A 599 21.39 13.92 5.41
C LEU A 599 20.95 14.94 6.44
N HIS A 600 20.28 15.99 5.98
CA HIS A 600 19.64 16.99 6.83
C HIS A 600 18.17 16.62 6.99
N VAL A 601 17.78 16.20 8.18
CA VAL A 601 16.38 15.93 8.53
C VAL A 601 15.81 17.19 9.17
N LEU A 602 14.72 17.69 8.59
CA LEU A 602 14.11 18.99 8.86
C LEU A 602 13.30 19.03 10.17
N CYS A 603 13.83 18.46 11.25
CA CYS A 603 13.30 18.53 12.61
C CYS A 603 14.44 18.79 13.60
N ASP A 604 14.13 19.33 14.77
CA ASP A 604 15.10 19.84 15.75
C ASP A 604 15.13 19.09 17.10
N ASN A 605 14.22 18.11 17.28
CA ASN A 605 13.95 17.49 18.56
C ASN A 605 13.84 15.95 18.47
N GLU A 606 14.17 15.28 19.58
CA GLU A 606 14.24 13.82 19.65
C GLU A 606 12.89 13.13 19.39
N ARG A 607 11.79 13.72 19.85
CA ARG A 607 10.42 13.18 19.66
C ARG A 607 10.12 13.05 18.18
N ASP A 608 10.34 14.12 17.43
CA ASP A 608 10.00 14.19 16.01
C ASP A 608 10.99 13.35 15.18
N ALA A 609 12.28 13.41 15.48
CA ALA A 609 13.32 12.62 14.80
C ALA A 609 13.08 11.10 14.90
N LYS A 610 12.59 10.60 16.05
CA LYS A 610 12.29 9.17 16.23
C LYS A 610 11.18 8.62 15.32
N HIS A 611 10.29 9.49 14.85
CA HIS A 611 9.17 9.10 13.97
C HIS A 611 9.49 9.24 12.48
N VAL A 612 10.70 9.70 12.13
CA VAL A 612 11.18 9.75 10.75
C VAL A 612 11.76 8.39 10.36
N HIS A 613 11.37 7.93 9.18
CA HIS A 613 11.95 6.77 8.51
C HIS A 613 12.75 7.27 7.32
N LEU A 614 13.97 6.76 7.13
CA LEU A 614 14.70 6.91 5.87
C LEU A 614 14.27 5.79 4.93
N THR A 615 14.02 6.15 3.68
CA THR A 615 13.73 5.19 2.60
C THR A 615 14.86 5.27 1.59
N LEU A 616 15.64 4.19 1.53
CA LEU A 616 16.82 4.05 0.69
C LEU A 616 16.37 3.38 -0.59
N VAL A 617 16.31 4.16 -1.68
CA VAL A 617 15.94 3.68 -3.01
C VAL A 617 17.23 3.36 -3.75
N VAL A 618 17.45 2.08 -4.04
CA VAL A 618 18.59 1.57 -4.79
C VAL A 618 18.25 1.64 -6.28
N MET A 619 19.05 2.38 -7.02
CA MET A 619 18.89 2.63 -8.44
C MET A 619 20.09 2.10 -9.20
N ASP A 620 19.86 1.60 -10.40
CA ASP A 620 20.89 1.32 -11.38
C ASP A 620 21.14 2.59 -12.21
N TYR A 621 22.39 2.89 -12.54
CA TYR A 621 22.72 4.04 -13.37
C TYR A 621 22.86 3.65 -14.83
N ASP A 622 22.08 4.30 -15.69
CA ASP A 622 22.12 4.07 -17.13
C ASP A 622 22.76 5.24 -17.88
N ALA A 623 23.77 4.95 -18.71
CA ALA A 623 24.41 5.97 -19.53
C ALA A 623 23.55 6.41 -20.74
N THR A 624 22.62 5.58 -21.20
CA THR A 624 21.84 5.78 -22.45
C THR A 624 20.33 5.63 -22.29
N SER A 625 19.87 5.15 -21.15
CA SER A 625 18.47 4.91 -20.81
C SER A 625 18.11 5.68 -19.52
N LYS A 626 16.97 5.37 -18.92
CA LYS A 626 16.54 5.96 -17.66
C LYS A 626 16.83 4.97 -16.55
N ASP A 627 17.66 5.37 -15.60
CA ASP A 627 17.97 4.66 -14.34
C ASP A 627 16.85 3.75 -13.83
N ASP A 628 17.16 2.47 -13.69
CA ASP A 628 16.23 1.43 -13.29
C ASP A 628 16.16 1.24 -11.77
N LEU A 629 14.98 0.86 -11.28
CA LEU A 629 14.77 0.62 -9.86
C LEU A 629 15.24 -0.79 -9.48
N MET A 630 16.36 -0.89 -8.76
CA MET A 630 16.87 -2.17 -8.24
C MET A 630 16.10 -2.62 -7.00
N GLY A 631 15.56 -1.68 -6.22
CA GLY A 631 14.67 -1.97 -5.09
C GLY A 631 14.73 -0.91 -3.99
N VAL A 632 13.95 -1.14 -2.93
CA VAL A 632 13.75 -0.18 -1.83
C VAL A 632 14.01 -0.85 -0.48
N ALA A 633 14.64 -0.13 0.44
CA ALA A 633 14.77 -0.50 1.84
C ALA A 633 14.32 0.66 2.75
N SER A 634 13.88 0.36 3.97
CA SER A 634 13.44 1.38 4.93
C SER A 634 14.10 1.20 6.30
N VAL A 635 14.50 2.30 6.93
CA VAL A 635 15.19 2.35 8.22
C VAL A 635 14.50 3.38 9.12
N SER A 636 13.95 2.96 10.26
CA SER A 636 13.46 3.90 11.28
C SER A 636 14.62 4.58 12.01
N LEU A 637 14.54 5.89 12.21
CA LEU A 637 15.54 6.64 12.98
C LEU A 637 15.42 6.44 14.50
N GLU A 638 14.35 5.80 14.98
CA GLU A 638 14.05 5.65 16.41
C GLU A 638 15.25 5.16 17.24
N LYS A 639 15.83 4.01 16.87
CA LYS A 639 16.94 3.40 17.61
C LYS A 639 18.25 4.19 17.55
N PHE A 640 18.39 5.11 16.59
CA PHE A 640 19.61 5.90 16.38
C PHE A 640 19.58 7.25 17.10
N CYS A 641 18.40 7.69 17.54
CA CYS A 641 18.22 8.86 18.40
C CYS A 641 18.74 8.54 19.81
N GLN A 642 20.03 8.75 20.04
CA GLN A 642 20.74 8.44 21.27
C GLN A 642 21.06 9.73 22.04
N SER A 643 21.05 9.69 23.38
CA SER A 643 21.41 10.85 24.24
C SER A 643 22.83 11.37 23.98
N ARG A 644 23.76 10.48 23.61
CA ARG A 644 25.07 10.81 23.05
C ARG A 644 25.17 10.24 21.63
N PRO A 645 25.33 11.07 20.57
CA PRO A 645 25.45 10.61 19.20
C PRO A 645 26.58 9.59 19.01
N ARG A 646 26.26 8.45 18.40
CA ARG A 646 27.19 7.37 18.08
C ARG A 646 26.71 6.59 16.86
N PHE A 647 27.63 5.99 16.13
CA PHE A 647 27.30 5.09 15.04
C PHE A 647 26.78 3.76 15.59
N LEU A 648 25.58 3.36 15.16
CA LEU A 648 24.98 2.05 15.45
C LEU A 648 24.73 1.29 14.14
N PRO A 649 24.88 -0.05 14.11
CA PRO A 649 24.74 -0.82 12.89
C PRO A 649 23.28 -0.95 12.44
N PHE A 650 23.12 -1.14 11.13
CA PHE A 650 21.89 -1.59 10.50
C PHE A 650 22.16 -2.63 9.41
N GLU A 651 21.16 -3.46 9.22
CA GLU A 651 21.03 -4.42 8.13
C GLU A 651 19.55 -4.43 7.77
N VAL A 652 19.22 -4.23 6.49
CA VAL A 652 17.84 -4.16 6.00
C VAL A 652 17.71 -4.83 4.64
N PRO A 653 16.65 -5.62 4.41
CA PRO A 653 16.40 -6.22 3.10
C PRO A 653 16.07 -5.13 2.08
N VAL A 654 16.55 -5.31 0.86
CA VAL A 654 16.11 -4.57 -0.33
C VAL A 654 14.96 -5.37 -0.95
N VAL A 655 13.87 -4.69 -1.28
CA VAL A 655 12.66 -5.29 -1.87
C VAL A 655 12.32 -4.56 -3.15
N LEU A 656 12.15 -5.29 -4.26
CA LEU A 656 11.65 -4.76 -5.52
C LEU A 656 10.27 -5.34 -5.79
N HIS A 657 9.24 -4.48 -5.85
CA HIS A 657 7.87 -4.87 -6.20
C HIS A 657 7.34 -6.09 -5.43
N GLY A 658 7.63 -6.15 -4.12
CA GLY A 658 7.23 -7.25 -3.24
C GLY A 658 8.10 -8.50 -3.31
N LYS A 659 9.21 -8.51 -4.06
CA LYS A 659 10.19 -9.62 -4.16
C LYS A 659 11.50 -9.25 -3.47
N ALA A 660 12.22 -10.23 -2.93
CA ALA A 660 13.55 -9.99 -2.38
C ALA A 660 14.55 -9.56 -3.49
N ALA A 661 15.34 -8.51 -3.22
CA ALA A 661 16.26 -7.88 -4.18
C ALA A 661 17.62 -7.50 -3.54
N GLY A 662 18.08 -8.32 -2.58
CA GLY A 662 19.35 -8.14 -1.87
C GLY A 662 19.22 -7.52 -0.47
N THR A 663 20.29 -6.92 0.03
CA THR A 663 20.38 -6.36 1.40
C THR A 663 21.32 -5.16 1.45
N LEU A 664 20.97 -4.14 2.24
CA LEU A 664 21.86 -3.03 2.58
C LEU A 664 22.33 -3.15 4.04
N THR A 665 23.60 -2.81 4.26
CA THR A 665 24.25 -2.76 5.58
C THR A 665 25.01 -1.46 5.76
N GLY A 666 25.28 -1.08 7.01
CA GLY A 666 26.13 0.06 7.35
C GLY A 666 25.96 0.47 8.81
N LYS A 667 26.36 1.69 9.16
CA LYS A 667 26.13 2.28 10.49
C LYS A 667 25.57 3.70 10.36
N ILE A 668 24.60 4.04 11.19
CA ILE A 668 23.97 5.37 11.22
C ILE A 668 24.28 6.06 12.56
N ARG A 669 24.58 7.36 12.50
CA ARG A 669 24.61 8.28 13.65
C ARG A 669 23.59 9.39 13.41
N VAL A 670 22.72 9.64 14.39
CA VAL A 670 21.81 10.80 14.42
C VAL A 670 22.37 11.81 15.43
N THR A 671 22.43 13.09 15.03
CA THR A 671 22.88 14.22 15.86
C THR A 671 21.82 15.31 15.81
N LEU A 672 21.12 15.52 16.93
CA LEU A 672 20.14 16.60 17.08
C LEU A 672 20.84 17.96 17.20
N PRO A 673 20.22 19.10 16.86
CA PRO A 673 20.84 20.43 16.94
C PRO A 673 21.48 20.76 18.30
N HIS A 674 20.85 20.39 19.41
CA HIS A 674 21.40 20.64 20.76
C HIS A 674 22.58 19.73 21.13
N GLN A 675 22.86 18.69 20.33
CA GLN A 675 23.99 17.76 20.49
C GLN A 675 25.17 18.13 19.57
N ALA A 676 24.92 18.94 18.54
CA ALA A 676 25.97 19.57 17.76
C ALA A 676 26.63 20.66 18.62
N ALA A 677 27.75 20.32 19.26
CA ALA A 677 28.50 21.26 20.08
C ALA A 677 28.85 22.53 19.27
N PRO A 678 28.79 23.74 19.86
CA PRO A 678 29.35 24.91 19.22
C PRO A 678 30.85 24.68 18.98
N ALA A 679 31.30 24.92 17.75
CA ALA A 679 32.71 24.84 17.38
C ALA A 679 33.47 26.02 18.02
N GLY A 680 33.82 25.86 19.30
CA GLY A 680 34.55 26.88 20.07
C GLY A 680 34.02 27.06 21.48
N GLU A 681 34.30 26.10 22.36
CA GLU A 681 34.74 26.36 23.74
C GLU A 681 35.22 25.06 24.38
N GLU A 682 36.49 24.71 24.14
CA GLU A 682 37.25 23.92 25.12
C GLU A 682 37.47 24.80 26.35
N THR A 683 36.42 24.93 27.17
CA THR A 683 36.63 25.31 28.57
C THR A 683 37.47 24.21 29.20
N GLY A 684 38.65 24.60 29.71
CA GLY A 684 39.63 23.67 30.27
C GLY A 684 39.09 22.80 31.41
N PRO A 685 39.87 21.82 31.89
CA PRO A 685 39.39 20.71 32.72
C PRO A 685 38.42 21.15 33.81
N GLN A 686 37.16 20.71 33.70
CA GLN A 686 36.11 21.05 34.65
C GLN A 686 36.52 20.60 36.05
N LEU A 687 36.80 21.58 36.92
CA LEU A 687 37.12 21.31 38.32
C LEU A 687 35.85 20.81 39.03
N ILE A 688 35.70 19.49 39.14
CA ILE A 688 34.62 18.86 39.91
C ILE A 688 34.84 19.18 41.39
N ARG A 689 34.22 20.27 41.88
CA ARG A 689 34.13 20.56 43.31
C ARG A 689 33.09 19.64 43.95
N VAL A 690 33.56 18.50 44.46
CA VAL A 690 32.81 17.72 45.44
C VAL A 690 32.67 18.56 46.72
N ALA A 691 31.44 18.77 47.19
CA ALA A 691 31.21 19.48 48.44
C ALA A 691 31.83 18.70 49.62
N GLY A 692 32.82 19.29 50.28
CA GLY A 692 33.43 18.75 51.50
C GLY A 692 34.84 18.13 51.36
N CYS A 693 35.52 18.23 50.20
CA CYS A 693 36.88 17.69 50.05
C CYS A 693 37.89 18.75 49.54
N HIS A 694 39.03 18.89 50.24
CA HIS A 694 40.10 19.86 49.96
C HIS A 694 41.33 19.19 49.32
N CYS A 695 41.14 18.37 48.30
CA CYS A 695 42.22 17.68 47.59
C CYS A 695 42.29 18.14 46.13
N THR A 696 43.33 18.88 45.77
CA THR A 696 43.73 19.10 44.37
C THR A 696 44.68 18.00 43.95
N VAL A 697 44.30 17.21 42.93
CA VAL A 697 45.24 16.32 42.22
C VAL A 697 45.61 17.01 40.91
N SER A 698 46.91 17.14 40.66
CA SER A 698 47.53 17.72 39.47
C SER A 698 47.59 16.74 38.30
#